data_AF-A0A0A0J414-F1
#
_entry.id   AF-A0A0A0J414-F1
#
_cell.length_a   1.000
_cell.length_b   1.000
_cell.length_c   1.000
_cell.angle_alpha   90.00
_cell.angle_beta   90.00
_cell.angle_gamma   90.00
#
_symmetry.space_group_name_H-M   'P 1'
#
loop_
_entity.id
_entity.type
_entity.pdbx_description
1 polymer ?
#
loop_
_entity_poly.entity_id
_entity_poly.type
_entity_poly.pdbx_seq_one_letter_code
_entity_poly.pdbx_strand_id
1 'polypeptide(L)'
;MVATEGAAAPQVGIVVHPVKQRSSDALAAVRRATRHRGWPEPLILETAIDSPGSTQVGELLSQGADRLVAIGGDGTVREVAAALSRSGPASEHVTLGVVPTGTANLWARTIGIHGASLDEAAVIAIDGATRDSDLAWLTLTEGDGTTRTHDVAVVMGVGMDAEAFAETAERAKAALGWAAYFVALGRRAVGEPMTLTALLDRREPVRESARTVLVGNCRVLPLGLPLMPSASMTDGQLDVLVVAPRSVIGWLGVAAGVVTRRRGAWTAMRTRRARHVVLDLDRPTAVHVDGDPVGEAMRVEIGVTPGAVLVRTGSAASDDPAARVRALVASPDPDLPARAGALQRSRRMSSDHAHEGLVRDAFLGLRGPDLTRFKSLLNSGRDHRDLEHLVYDVVDDEGLRRDILDHIASEAALVDVPDLHVLSDIDDTLRCALHDDRYPRGTVYPGVVALYRALDAGHAADPEAPGDLTFVTARPMDPFGLIEQHTRRGLRDLGLPPHAVLSGTFEGLRSHDAMAGVKLENFVRFRALMPETHVVFIGDSGQGDIEVGRRMLGADRDAVRLVLIHDVVALPDEKREALRSEGIVVVDTPAGGALEAYAVGLVSASGLTSVVAAAERELELIEWDSPEQAKATRALLERDLEAARTAHN
;
A
#
# COMPACT_ATOMS: atom_id res chain seq x y z
N MET A 1 -14.47 3.15 30.31
CA MET A 1 -14.76 4.14 29.25
C MET A 1 -15.71 5.19 29.83
N VAL A 2 -15.22 6.38 30.14
CA VAL A 2 -16.07 7.49 30.62
C VAL A 2 -16.55 8.22 29.35
N ALA A 3 -17.81 8.04 29.01
CA ALA A 3 -18.46 8.83 27.97
C ALA A 3 -18.53 10.28 28.45
N THR A 4 -17.79 11.17 27.80
CA THR A 4 -18.03 12.62 27.92
C THR A 4 -19.35 12.95 27.23
N GLU A 5 -20.37 13.22 28.04
CA GLU A 5 -21.67 13.75 27.62
C GLU A 5 -21.52 15.13 26.93
N GLY A 6 -22.19 15.32 25.79
CA GLY A 6 -22.67 16.64 25.37
C GLY A 6 -22.22 17.22 24.02
N ALA A 7 -21.30 16.61 23.27
CA ALA A 7 -20.94 17.11 21.94
C ALA A 7 -21.85 16.51 20.85
N ALA A 8 -22.45 17.35 20.00
CA ALA A 8 -23.15 16.89 18.80
C ALA A 8 -22.21 16.07 17.91
N ALA A 9 -22.74 15.05 17.23
CA ALA A 9 -21.94 14.23 16.33
C ALA A 9 -21.36 15.11 15.20
N PRO A 10 -20.06 15.00 14.87
CA PRO A 10 -19.42 15.81 13.85
C PRO A 10 -20.05 15.61 12.47
N GLN A 11 -20.14 16.69 11.69
CA GLN A 11 -20.57 16.63 10.28
C GLN A 11 -19.34 16.61 9.38
N VAL A 12 -19.11 15.46 8.73
CA VAL A 12 -18.00 15.31 7.80
C VAL A 12 -18.40 15.84 6.42
N GLY A 13 -17.55 16.70 5.85
CA GLY A 13 -17.60 17.14 4.45
C GLY A 13 -16.43 16.56 3.67
N ILE A 14 -16.65 16.07 2.46
CA ILE A 14 -15.66 15.42 1.62
C ILE A 14 -15.52 16.19 0.32
N VAL A 15 -14.30 16.61 0.01
CA VAL A 15 -13.91 17.12 -1.30
C VAL A 15 -13.12 16.03 -2.00
N VAL A 16 -13.63 15.49 -3.10
CA VAL A 16 -13.04 14.34 -3.80
C VAL A 16 -12.73 14.66 -5.26
N HIS A 17 -11.57 14.24 -5.73
CA HIS A 17 -11.25 14.27 -7.15
C HIS A 17 -11.76 12.99 -7.86
N PRO A 18 -12.74 13.08 -8.77
CA PRO A 18 -13.50 11.90 -9.21
C PRO A 18 -12.72 10.95 -10.13
N VAL A 19 -11.67 11.42 -10.81
CA VAL A 19 -10.99 10.68 -11.88
C VAL A 19 -9.86 9.75 -11.38
N LYS A 20 -9.47 9.80 -10.10
CA LYS A 20 -8.40 8.91 -9.60
C LYS A 20 -8.95 7.50 -9.36
N GLN A 21 -8.20 6.50 -9.81
CA GLN A 21 -8.53 5.06 -9.73
C GLN A 21 -8.92 4.57 -8.32
N ARG A 22 -8.45 5.25 -7.26
CA ARG A 22 -8.69 4.88 -5.85
C ARG A 22 -9.71 5.77 -5.13
N SER A 23 -10.33 6.73 -5.80
CA SER A 23 -11.25 7.68 -5.16
C SER A 23 -12.52 7.00 -4.64
N SER A 24 -13.07 6.03 -5.36
CA SER A 24 -14.24 5.24 -4.93
C SER A 24 -13.97 4.48 -3.64
N ASP A 25 -12.82 3.77 -3.58
CA ASP A 25 -12.42 2.99 -2.41
C ASP A 25 -12.15 3.89 -1.20
N ALA A 26 -11.54 5.05 -1.43
CA ALA A 26 -11.27 6.04 -0.40
C ALA A 26 -12.58 6.63 0.16
N LEU A 27 -13.54 6.93 -0.71
CA LEU A 27 -14.86 7.40 -0.30
C LEU A 27 -15.59 6.33 0.53
N ALA A 28 -15.54 5.08 0.08
CA ALA A 28 -16.13 3.96 0.81
C ALA A 28 -15.48 3.78 2.19
N ALA A 29 -14.16 3.95 2.30
CA ALA A 29 -13.44 3.91 3.57
C ALA A 29 -13.89 5.02 4.55
N VAL A 30 -14.05 6.25 4.07
CA VAL A 30 -14.56 7.35 4.92
C VAL A 30 -16.00 7.08 5.37
N ARG A 31 -16.88 6.62 4.47
CA ARG A 31 -18.26 6.23 4.83
C ARG A 31 -18.29 5.08 5.84
N ARG A 32 -17.43 4.07 5.71
CA ARG A 32 -17.31 3.01 6.72
C ARG A 32 -16.88 3.58 8.06
N ALA A 33 -15.88 4.46 8.08
CA ALA A 33 -15.32 5.04 9.29
C ALA A 33 -16.32 5.95 10.06
N THR A 34 -17.17 6.71 9.34
CA THR A 34 -18.23 7.51 9.96
C THR A 34 -19.38 6.64 10.46
N ARG A 35 -19.83 5.65 9.68
CA ARG A 35 -20.89 4.71 10.11
C ARG A 35 -20.53 3.92 11.37
N HIS A 36 -19.29 3.45 11.48
CA HIS A 36 -18.81 2.74 12.68
C HIS A 36 -18.92 3.57 13.96
N ARG A 37 -18.91 4.90 13.85
CA ARG A 37 -19.03 5.83 14.99
C ARG A 37 -20.46 6.33 15.23
N GLY A 38 -21.42 5.91 14.40
CA GLY A 38 -22.79 6.43 14.44
C GLY A 38 -22.88 7.92 14.06
N TRP A 39 -21.94 8.43 13.26
CA TRP A 39 -21.97 9.83 12.80
C TRP A 39 -22.88 9.99 11.58
N PRO A 40 -23.39 11.22 11.30
CA PRO A 40 -24.14 11.51 10.08
C PRO A 40 -23.40 11.10 8.80
N GLU A 41 -24.16 10.85 7.74
CA GLU A 41 -23.57 10.55 6.43
C GLU A 41 -22.74 11.75 5.95
N PRO A 42 -21.53 11.54 5.38
CA PRO A 42 -20.71 12.64 4.89
C PRO A 42 -21.38 13.40 3.74
N LEU A 43 -21.25 14.72 3.77
CA LEU A 43 -21.57 15.59 2.63
C LEU A 43 -20.44 15.46 1.60
N ILE A 44 -20.74 15.21 0.33
CA ILE A 44 -19.72 14.88 -0.67
C ILE A 44 -19.87 15.80 -1.86
N LEU A 45 -18.77 16.48 -2.20
CA LEU A 45 -18.68 17.32 -3.38
C LEU A 45 -17.44 16.94 -4.20
N GLU A 46 -17.63 16.82 -5.51
CA GLU A 46 -16.56 16.49 -6.44
C GLU A 46 -15.88 17.76 -6.96
N THR A 47 -14.56 17.70 -7.15
CA THR A 47 -13.82 18.77 -7.83
C THR A 47 -13.99 18.68 -9.33
N ALA A 48 -14.04 19.83 -10.01
CA ALA A 48 -14.00 19.96 -11.47
C ALA A 48 -12.79 20.80 -11.90
N ILE A 49 -12.48 20.83 -13.21
CA ILE A 49 -11.34 21.61 -13.74
C ILE A 49 -11.48 23.11 -13.43
N ASP A 50 -12.70 23.61 -13.50
CA ASP A 50 -13.10 25.00 -13.21
C ASP A 50 -13.42 25.24 -11.73
N SER A 51 -13.44 24.19 -10.91
CA SER A 51 -13.73 24.25 -9.48
C SER A 51 -12.88 23.22 -8.72
N PRO A 52 -11.58 23.52 -8.51
CA PRO A 52 -10.61 22.55 -8.03
C PRO A 52 -10.67 22.30 -6.50
N GLY A 53 -11.61 22.93 -5.78
CA GLY A 53 -11.86 22.68 -4.36
C GLY A 53 -12.42 23.86 -3.57
N SER A 54 -12.19 25.11 -4.01
CA SER A 54 -12.57 26.30 -3.24
C SER A 54 -14.08 26.50 -3.10
N THR A 55 -14.84 26.30 -4.18
CA THR A 55 -16.31 26.34 -4.16
C THR A 55 -16.88 25.29 -3.21
N GLN A 56 -16.35 24.07 -3.29
CA GLN A 56 -16.79 22.93 -2.49
C GLN A 56 -16.53 23.15 -1.01
N VAL A 57 -15.37 23.71 -0.64
CA VAL A 57 -15.08 24.07 0.76
C VAL A 57 -16.11 25.07 1.28
N GLY A 58 -16.38 26.16 0.54
CA GLY A 58 -17.37 27.15 0.96
C GLY A 58 -18.77 26.56 1.13
N GLU A 59 -19.20 25.70 0.20
CA GLU A 59 -20.49 25.01 0.27
C GLU A 59 -20.57 24.06 1.47
N LEU A 60 -19.55 23.22 1.71
CA LEU A 60 -19.51 22.31 2.86
C LEU A 60 -19.53 23.06 4.19
N LEU A 61 -18.80 24.17 4.30
CA LEU A 61 -18.82 25.04 5.49
C LEU A 61 -20.23 25.62 5.71
N SER A 62 -20.90 26.09 4.65
CA SER A 62 -22.28 26.59 4.74
C SER A 62 -23.31 25.53 5.15
N GLN A 63 -23.02 24.26 4.86
CA GLN A 63 -23.84 23.11 5.25
C GLN A 63 -23.48 22.58 6.65
N GLY A 64 -22.58 23.25 7.37
CA GLY A 64 -22.22 22.95 8.76
C GLY A 64 -21.16 21.88 8.92
N ALA A 65 -20.36 21.59 7.88
CA ALA A 65 -19.24 20.66 8.02
C ALA A 65 -18.17 21.22 8.96
N ASP A 66 -17.88 20.50 10.04
CA ASP A 66 -16.83 20.82 11.03
C ASP A 66 -15.56 19.97 10.86
N ARG A 67 -15.62 18.96 9.99
CA ARG A 67 -14.48 18.15 9.56
C ARG A 67 -14.48 18.03 8.05
N LEU A 68 -13.49 18.62 7.38
CA LEU A 68 -13.31 18.43 5.94
C LEU A 68 -12.30 17.32 5.65
N VAL A 69 -12.57 16.50 4.65
CA VAL A 69 -11.68 15.44 4.18
C VAL A 69 -11.36 15.67 2.70
N ALA A 70 -10.09 15.86 2.39
CA ALA A 70 -9.60 15.89 1.02
C ALA A 70 -9.24 14.47 0.54
N ILE A 71 -9.94 13.98 -0.47
CA ILE A 71 -9.62 12.71 -1.14
C ILE A 71 -8.98 13.03 -2.49
N GLY A 72 -7.67 12.90 -2.58
CA GLY A 72 -6.95 13.30 -3.79
C GLY A 72 -5.43 13.16 -3.69
N GLY A 73 -4.75 13.77 -4.68
CA GLY A 73 -3.31 13.98 -4.65
C GLY A 73 -2.94 15.33 -4.04
N ASP A 74 -1.65 15.70 -4.13
CA ASP A 74 -1.13 16.93 -3.52
C ASP A 74 -1.84 18.21 -3.98
N GLY A 75 -2.19 18.30 -5.26
CA GLY A 75 -2.97 19.43 -5.78
C GLY A 75 -4.34 19.59 -5.11
N THR A 76 -5.11 18.51 -4.96
CA THR A 76 -6.42 18.54 -4.28
C THR A 76 -6.26 18.96 -2.81
N VAL A 77 -5.26 18.42 -2.11
CA VAL A 77 -4.99 18.77 -0.72
C VAL A 77 -4.60 20.24 -0.58
N ARG A 78 -3.73 20.74 -1.46
CA ARG A 78 -3.34 22.16 -1.52
C ARG A 78 -4.56 23.06 -1.69
N GLU A 79 -5.43 22.79 -2.66
CA GLU A 79 -6.59 23.63 -2.95
C GLU A 79 -7.59 23.67 -1.79
N VAL A 80 -7.84 22.53 -1.15
CA VAL A 80 -8.73 22.45 0.02
C VAL A 80 -8.12 23.17 1.21
N ALA A 81 -6.83 22.98 1.50
CA ALA A 81 -6.14 23.67 2.59
C ALA A 81 -6.12 25.20 2.37
N ALA A 82 -5.83 25.62 1.15
CA ALA A 82 -5.84 27.02 0.75
C ALA A 82 -7.23 27.67 0.89
N ALA A 83 -8.27 26.97 0.45
CA ALA A 83 -9.65 27.44 0.59
C ALA A 83 -10.08 27.53 2.07
N LEU A 84 -9.70 26.56 2.90
CA LEU A 84 -9.93 26.61 4.35
C LEU A 84 -9.24 27.82 4.99
N SER A 85 -7.96 28.03 4.68
CA SER A 85 -7.18 29.18 5.16
C SER A 85 -7.83 30.53 4.78
N ARG A 86 -8.34 30.64 3.55
CA ARG A 86 -9.02 31.85 3.05
C ARG A 86 -10.44 32.06 3.60
N SER A 87 -11.06 31.04 4.20
CA SER A 87 -12.43 31.12 4.71
C SER A 87 -12.56 31.91 6.01
N GLY A 88 -11.42 32.31 6.62
CA GLY A 88 -11.38 33.23 7.76
C GLY A 88 -11.96 32.64 9.05
N PRO A 89 -12.51 33.46 9.97
CA PRO A 89 -12.94 33.00 11.29
C PRO A 89 -13.96 31.86 11.29
N ALA A 90 -14.73 31.71 10.19
CA ALA A 90 -15.72 30.65 10.06
C ALA A 90 -15.09 29.24 9.98
N SER A 91 -13.84 29.11 9.56
CA SER A 91 -13.13 27.83 9.40
C SER A 91 -12.10 27.54 10.49
N GLU A 92 -11.90 28.44 11.48
CA GLU A 92 -10.85 28.29 12.52
C GLU A 92 -10.96 27.01 13.34
N HIS A 93 -12.17 26.50 13.54
CA HIS A 93 -12.42 25.25 14.28
C HIS A 93 -12.51 24.00 13.39
N VAL A 94 -12.47 24.19 12.06
CA VAL A 94 -12.70 23.13 11.09
C VAL A 94 -11.40 22.39 10.81
N THR A 95 -11.41 21.07 11.01
CA THR A 95 -10.21 20.25 10.80
C THR A 95 -10.17 19.65 9.39
N LEU A 96 -8.99 19.66 8.78
CA LEU A 96 -8.68 19.03 7.49
C LEU A 96 -8.08 17.64 7.69
N GLY A 97 -8.77 16.60 7.24
CA GLY A 97 -8.25 15.25 7.03
C GLY A 97 -7.83 15.00 5.59
N VAL A 98 -6.92 14.06 5.38
CA VAL A 98 -6.41 13.70 4.05
C VAL A 98 -6.51 12.19 3.85
N VAL A 99 -7.13 11.77 2.74
CA VAL A 99 -7.05 10.38 2.25
C VAL A 99 -6.26 10.39 0.93
N PRO A 100 -4.98 9.99 0.96
CA PRO A 100 -4.09 10.18 -0.17
C PRO A 100 -4.35 9.15 -1.29
N THR A 101 -4.76 9.64 -2.46
CA THR A 101 -4.99 8.81 -3.67
C THR A 101 -4.06 9.17 -4.83
N GLY A 102 -3.18 10.16 -4.67
CA GLY A 102 -2.17 10.56 -5.66
C GLY A 102 -0.93 9.68 -5.66
N THR A 103 0.03 10.02 -6.53
CA THR A 103 1.29 9.26 -6.70
C THR A 103 2.38 9.69 -5.71
N ALA A 104 2.53 11.00 -5.49
CA ALA A 104 3.60 11.55 -4.64
C ALA A 104 3.17 11.65 -3.17
N ASN A 105 1.99 12.23 -2.92
CA ASN A 105 1.35 12.43 -1.62
C ASN A 105 2.33 13.02 -0.59
N LEU A 106 2.96 14.11 -0.99
CA LEU A 106 3.96 14.84 -0.22
C LEU A 106 3.40 15.31 1.13
N TRP A 107 2.20 15.91 1.14
CA TRP A 107 1.59 16.36 2.40
C TRP A 107 1.35 15.18 3.35
N ALA A 108 0.83 14.07 2.83
CA ALA A 108 0.59 12.84 3.60
C ALA A 108 1.86 12.30 4.28
N ARG A 109 3.05 12.50 3.68
CA ARG A 109 4.34 12.17 4.29
C ARG A 109 4.67 13.07 5.46
N THR A 110 4.38 14.37 5.35
CA THR A 110 4.59 15.34 6.41
C THR A 110 3.72 15.05 7.64
N ILE A 111 2.44 14.72 7.42
CA ILE A 111 1.47 14.47 8.52
C ILE A 111 1.49 13.03 9.04
N GLY A 112 2.46 12.23 8.62
CA GLY A 112 2.70 10.88 9.16
C GLY A 112 1.68 9.83 8.75
N ILE A 113 0.94 10.03 7.65
CA ILE A 113 -0.05 9.06 7.13
C ILE A 113 0.43 8.35 5.85
N HIS A 114 1.69 8.57 5.44
CA HIS A 114 2.24 7.91 4.27
C HIS A 114 2.37 6.39 4.47
N GLY A 115 1.82 5.63 3.53
CA GLY A 115 1.79 4.17 3.59
C GLY A 115 0.63 3.60 4.40
N ALA A 116 -0.23 4.44 4.99
CA ALA A 116 -1.47 3.99 5.61
C ALA A 116 -2.41 3.36 4.57
N SER A 117 -3.20 2.37 5.00
CA SER A 117 -4.31 1.86 4.19
C SER A 117 -5.38 2.96 4.00
N LEU A 118 -6.31 2.78 3.05
CA LEU A 118 -7.39 3.77 2.87
C LEU A 118 -8.29 3.85 4.11
N ASP A 119 -8.55 2.72 4.77
CA ASP A 119 -9.31 2.67 6.01
C ASP A 119 -8.56 3.32 7.18
N GLU A 120 -7.26 3.07 7.35
CA GLU A 120 -6.44 3.76 8.34
C GLU A 120 -6.42 5.28 8.08
N ALA A 121 -6.18 5.69 6.83
CA ALA A 121 -6.16 7.09 6.44
C ALA A 121 -7.53 7.76 6.63
N ALA A 122 -8.62 7.04 6.35
CA ALA A 122 -9.98 7.53 6.57
C ALA A 122 -10.27 7.74 8.06
N VAL A 123 -9.91 6.78 8.92
CA VAL A 123 -10.05 6.90 10.38
C VAL A 123 -9.24 8.08 10.90
N ILE A 124 -7.99 8.24 10.47
CA ILE A 124 -7.15 9.39 10.83
C ILE A 124 -7.76 10.69 10.29
N ALA A 125 -8.23 10.71 9.05
CA ALA A 125 -8.78 11.91 8.43
C ALA A 125 -10.03 12.41 9.15
N ILE A 126 -10.87 11.52 9.69
CA ILE A 126 -12.08 11.94 10.40
C ILE A 126 -11.87 12.14 11.90
N ASP A 127 -10.89 11.50 12.54
CA ASP A 127 -10.80 11.44 14.01
C ASP A 127 -9.37 11.37 14.58
N GLY A 128 -8.37 11.59 13.73
CA GLY A 128 -6.95 11.60 14.14
C GLY A 128 -6.59 12.79 15.03
N ALA A 129 -5.35 12.79 15.50
CA ALA A 129 -4.81 13.87 16.32
C ALA A 129 -4.78 15.19 15.52
N THR A 130 -5.24 16.27 16.13
CA THR A 130 -5.25 17.59 15.48
C THR A 130 -3.94 18.33 15.74
N ARG A 131 -3.41 18.99 14.70
CA ARG A 131 -2.29 19.92 14.79
C ARG A 131 -2.52 21.13 13.92
N ASP A 132 -2.00 22.28 14.34
CA ASP A 132 -1.88 23.43 13.46
C ASP A 132 -0.93 23.11 12.30
N SER A 133 -1.22 23.67 11.12
CA SER A 133 -0.35 23.65 9.97
C SER A 133 -0.24 25.04 9.38
N ASP A 134 1.00 25.47 9.22
CA ASP A 134 1.37 26.62 8.43
C ASP A 134 1.10 26.33 6.94
N LEU A 135 0.73 27.36 6.19
CA LEU A 135 0.61 27.29 4.73
C LEU A 135 1.49 28.37 4.12
N ALA A 136 2.32 27.98 3.15
CA ALA A 136 3.15 28.92 2.42
C ALA A 136 2.37 29.49 1.23
N TRP A 137 2.79 30.65 0.76
CA TRP A 137 2.26 31.29 -0.45
C TRP A 137 3.41 31.86 -1.27
N LEU A 138 3.17 31.99 -2.57
CA LEU A 138 4.12 32.46 -3.55
C LEU A 138 3.43 33.45 -4.49
N THR A 139 4.00 34.63 -4.66
CA THR A 139 3.66 35.55 -5.74
C THR A 139 4.82 35.59 -6.74
N LEU A 140 4.54 35.18 -7.98
CA LEU A 140 5.48 35.32 -9.09
C LEU A 140 5.18 36.58 -9.90
N THR A 141 6.23 37.26 -10.35
CA THR A 141 6.17 38.36 -11.32
C THR A 141 6.88 37.94 -12.58
N GLU A 142 6.16 37.91 -13.69
CA GLU A 142 6.67 37.55 -15.02
C GLU A 142 7.47 38.69 -15.66
N GLY A 143 8.14 38.41 -16.79
CA GLY A 143 8.95 39.39 -17.51
C GLY A 143 8.17 40.60 -18.06
N ASP A 144 6.87 40.45 -18.25
CA ASP A 144 5.96 41.53 -18.66
C ASP A 144 5.36 42.32 -17.47
N GLY A 145 5.69 41.93 -16.24
CA GLY A 145 5.15 42.53 -15.00
C GLY A 145 3.86 41.90 -14.49
N THR A 146 3.31 40.90 -15.19
CA THR A 146 2.11 40.16 -14.74
C THR A 146 2.42 39.43 -13.43
N THR A 147 1.49 39.48 -12.47
CA THR A 147 1.64 38.81 -11.18
C THR A 147 0.60 37.72 -10.96
N ARG A 148 1.02 36.58 -10.42
CA ARG A 148 0.16 35.45 -10.07
C ARG A 148 0.53 34.93 -8.69
N THR A 149 -0.46 34.60 -7.87
CA THR A 149 -0.26 34.09 -6.51
C THR A 149 -0.75 32.65 -6.41
N HIS A 150 0.05 31.80 -5.77
CA HIS A 150 -0.20 30.39 -5.56
C HIS A 150 0.02 30.03 -4.10
N ASP A 151 -0.84 29.18 -3.54
CA ASP A 151 -0.58 28.55 -2.24
C ASP A 151 0.43 27.42 -2.41
N VAL A 152 1.20 27.14 -1.37
CA VAL A 152 2.26 26.13 -1.37
C VAL A 152 2.09 25.27 -0.13
N ALA A 153 1.82 23.99 -0.36
CA ALA A 153 1.62 23.02 0.70
C ALA A 153 2.93 22.57 1.35
N VAL A 154 3.88 22.18 0.50
CA VAL A 154 5.07 21.41 0.88
C VAL A 154 6.34 22.13 0.46
N VAL A 155 6.50 22.38 -0.84
CA VAL A 155 7.74 22.90 -1.40
C VAL A 155 7.49 23.67 -2.69
N MET A 156 8.22 24.76 -2.86
CA MET A 156 8.38 25.42 -4.16
C MET A 156 9.84 25.38 -4.58
N GLY A 157 10.09 25.55 -5.88
CA GLY A 157 11.43 25.68 -6.39
C GLY A 157 11.56 26.57 -7.61
N VAL A 158 12.74 27.17 -7.72
CA VAL A 158 13.16 28.06 -8.81
C VAL A 158 14.40 27.48 -9.46
N GLY A 159 14.44 27.47 -10.81
CA GLY A 159 15.60 27.06 -11.59
C GLY A 159 15.54 25.61 -12.08
N MET A 160 16.71 24.95 -12.09
CA MET A 160 16.89 23.65 -12.76
C MET A 160 15.95 22.54 -12.27
N ASP A 161 15.42 22.65 -11.04
CA ASP A 161 14.47 21.69 -10.48
C ASP A 161 13.07 21.81 -11.11
N ALA A 162 12.67 23.01 -11.56
CA ALA A 162 11.40 23.24 -12.24
C ALA A 162 11.34 22.56 -13.62
N GLU A 163 12.46 22.50 -14.33
CA GLU A 163 12.57 21.83 -15.65
C GLU A 163 12.77 20.31 -15.51
N ALA A 164 13.35 19.83 -14.41
CA ALA A 164 13.62 18.40 -14.17
C ALA A 164 12.38 17.62 -13.69
N PHE A 165 11.43 18.32 -13.06
CA PHE A 165 10.21 17.74 -12.53
C PHE A 165 9.25 17.20 -13.61
N ALA A 166 9.26 17.79 -14.81
CA ALA A 166 8.36 17.42 -15.91
C ALA A 166 8.74 16.10 -16.63
N GLU A 167 9.99 15.64 -16.53
CA GLU A 167 10.54 14.61 -17.42
C GLU A 167 11.05 13.33 -16.74
N THR A 168 10.93 13.21 -15.41
CA THR A 168 11.33 11.97 -14.71
C THR A 168 10.27 10.87 -14.89
N ALA A 169 10.21 10.37 -16.12
CA ALA A 169 9.35 9.29 -16.57
C ALA A 169 9.55 8.01 -15.73
N GLU A 170 8.41 7.38 -15.45
CA GLU A 170 8.15 6.15 -14.69
C GLU A 170 9.11 4.96 -14.90
N ARG A 171 9.99 4.97 -15.90
CA ARG A 171 10.92 3.87 -16.19
C ARG A 171 12.25 3.91 -15.41
N ALA A 172 12.71 5.08 -14.95
CA ALA A 172 13.99 5.20 -14.25
C ALA A 172 13.92 4.89 -12.73
N LYS A 173 12.70 4.70 -12.19
CA LYS A 173 12.47 4.53 -10.75
C LYS A 173 12.81 3.13 -10.20
N ALA A 174 12.91 2.11 -11.05
CA ALA A 174 12.98 0.72 -10.58
C ALA A 174 14.38 0.22 -10.19
N ALA A 175 15.48 0.88 -10.61
CA ALA A 175 16.83 0.31 -10.45
C ALA A 175 17.80 1.11 -9.56
N LEU A 176 17.65 2.44 -9.43
CA LEU A 176 18.71 3.31 -8.89
C LEU A 176 18.27 4.26 -7.76
N GLY A 177 16.98 4.29 -7.41
CA GLY A 177 16.46 5.16 -6.34
C GLY A 177 16.93 6.63 -6.47
N TRP A 178 17.24 7.24 -5.32
CA TRP A 178 17.69 8.63 -5.13
C TRP A 178 18.88 9.07 -6.00
N ALA A 179 19.74 8.14 -6.43
CA ALA A 179 20.91 8.46 -7.25
C ALA A 179 20.50 8.92 -8.65
N ALA A 180 19.39 8.39 -9.18
CA ALA A 180 18.90 8.73 -10.51
C ALA A 180 18.47 10.21 -10.62
N TYR A 181 17.90 10.79 -9.57
CA TYR A 181 17.48 12.21 -9.54
C TYR A 181 18.70 13.15 -9.56
N PHE A 182 19.68 12.94 -8.69
CA PHE A 182 20.91 13.74 -8.69
C PHE A 182 21.80 13.50 -9.92
N VAL A 183 21.79 12.28 -10.49
CA VAL A 183 22.45 11.99 -11.77
C VAL A 183 21.73 12.68 -12.93
N ALA A 184 20.39 12.75 -12.93
CA ALA A 184 19.64 13.49 -13.93
C ALA A 184 19.91 15.01 -13.85
N LEU A 185 19.90 15.58 -12.64
CA LEU A 185 20.34 16.96 -12.37
C LEU A 185 21.81 17.17 -12.81
N GLY A 186 22.69 16.23 -12.50
CA GLY A 186 24.10 16.25 -12.89
C GLY A 186 24.30 16.22 -14.41
N ARG A 187 23.47 15.46 -15.16
CA ARG A 187 23.48 15.45 -16.63
C ARG A 187 23.02 16.78 -17.23
N ARG A 188 22.17 17.52 -16.52
CA ARG A 188 21.71 18.89 -16.89
C ARG A 188 22.62 20.00 -16.34
N ALA A 189 23.67 19.67 -15.60
CA ALA A 189 24.61 20.63 -15.04
C ALA A 189 25.44 21.42 -16.09
N VAL A 190 25.25 21.14 -17.39
CA VAL A 190 25.99 21.73 -18.52
C VAL A 190 25.56 23.18 -18.84
N GLY A 191 24.50 23.72 -18.22
CA GLY A 191 24.10 25.14 -18.38
C GLY A 191 24.84 26.14 -17.47
N GLU A 192 24.61 27.44 -17.65
CA GLU A 192 25.09 28.49 -16.74
C GLU A 192 24.21 28.59 -15.46
N PRO A 193 24.81 28.74 -14.25
CA PRO A 193 24.06 29.07 -13.04
C PRO A 193 23.20 30.33 -13.22
N MET A 194 22.08 30.41 -12.50
CA MET A 194 21.34 31.67 -12.39
C MET A 194 22.06 32.60 -11.39
N THR A 195 21.99 33.91 -11.60
CA THR A 195 22.34 34.88 -10.57
C THR A 195 21.07 35.46 -9.99
N LEU A 196 20.97 35.44 -8.67
CA LEU A 196 19.81 35.97 -7.96
C LEU A 196 20.22 36.90 -6.84
N THR A 197 19.34 37.82 -6.50
CA THR A 197 19.43 38.62 -5.28
C THR A 197 18.37 38.12 -4.32
N ALA A 198 18.79 37.53 -3.21
CA ALA A 198 17.91 37.00 -2.17
C ALA A 198 17.80 37.98 -1.02
N LEU A 199 16.59 38.41 -0.70
CA LEU A 199 16.24 39.16 0.51
C LEU A 199 15.46 38.21 1.43
N LEU A 200 16.01 37.95 2.62
CA LEU A 200 15.41 37.07 3.62
C LEU A 200 14.99 37.91 4.83
N ASP A 201 13.69 38.01 5.09
CA ASP A 201 13.08 38.90 6.07
C ASP A 201 13.57 40.35 5.90
N ARG A 202 14.01 41.00 6.99
CA ARG A 202 14.55 42.37 7.00
C ARG A 202 16.08 42.41 6.96
N ARG A 203 16.73 41.38 6.41
CA ARG A 203 18.20 41.33 6.28
C ARG A 203 18.67 42.09 5.04
N GLU A 204 19.97 42.32 4.92
CA GLU A 204 20.52 42.89 3.70
C GLU A 204 20.37 41.91 2.52
N PRO A 205 20.00 42.39 1.32
CA PRO A 205 19.95 41.55 0.12
C PRO A 205 21.31 40.93 -0.20
N VAL A 206 21.34 39.62 -0.46
CA VAL A 206 22.56 38.89 -0.81
C VAL A 206 22.50 38.47 -2.26
N ARG A 207 23.51 38.87 -3.04
CA ARG A 207 23.68 38.39 -4.42
C ARG A 207 24.37 37.03 -4.41
N GLU A 208 23.73 36.02 -4.97
CA GLU A 208 24.25 34.65 -5.01
C GLU A 208 24.13 34.04 -6.42
N SER A 209 24.96 33.04 -6.69
CA SER A 209 24.87 32.21 -7.89
C SER A 209 24.34 30.84 -7.48
N ALA A 210 23.29 30.37 -8.14
CA ALA A 210 22.58 29.14 -7.79
C ALA A 210 22.25 28.30 -9.03
N ARG A 211 22.12 26.99 -8.86
CA ARG A 211 21.52 26.08 -9.85
C ARG A 211 20.03 25.93 -9.62
N THR A 212 19.64 25.82 -8.35
CA THR A 212 18.26 25.84 -7.93
C THR A 212 18.15 26.41 -6.51
N VAL A 213 17.01 27.03 -6.23
CA VAL A 213 16.60 27.42 -4.89
C VAL A 213 15.31 26.68 -4.58
N LEU A 214 15.28 25.96 -3.46
CA LEU A 214 14.10 25.31 -2.93
C LEU A 214 13.67 26.02 -1.67
N VAL A 215 12.37 26.26 -1.52
CA VAL A 215 11.79 26.81 -0.31
C VAL A 215 10.72 25.85 0.19
N GLY A 216 10.93 25.29 1.36
CA GLY A 216 10.07 24.26 1.95
C GLY A 216 9.36 24.73 3.21
N ASN A 217 8.09 24.35 3.32
CA ASN A 217 7.28 24.44 4.54
C ASN A 217 7.31 23.12 5.34
N CYS A 218 7.71 22.01 4.71
CA CYS A 218 7.61 20.68 5.27
C CYS A 218 8.97 19.95 5.33
N ARG A 219 9.15 19.11 6.36
CA ARG A 219 10.38 18.29 6.58
C ARG A 219 10.71 17.34 5.44
N VAL A 220 9.68 16.84 4.75
CA VAL A 220 9.80 15.75 3.80
C VAL A 220 9.55 16.26 2.39
N LEU A 221 10.60 16.24 1.57
CA LEU A 221 10.52 16.56 0.16
C LEU A 221 10.07 15.34 -0.67
N PRO A 222 9.72 15.55 -1.96
CA PRO A 222 9.52 14.45 -2.90
C PRO A 222 10.56 13.35 -2.76
N LEU A 223 10.12 12.09 -2.82
CA LEU A 223 10.92 10.87 -2.63
C LEU A 223 11.42 10.60 -1.19
N GLY A 224 10.96 11.35 -0.18
CA GLY A 224 11.29 11.08 1.22
C GLY A 224 12.66 11.61 1.67
N LEU A 225 13.22 12.56 0.91
CA LEU A 225 14.54 13.14 1.19
C LEU A 225 14.45 14.17 2.32
N PRO A 226 15.31 14.08 3.36
CA PRO A 226 15.42 15.11 4.37
C PRO A 226 16.40 16.21 3.91
N LEU A 227 16.17 16.85 2.76
CA LEU A 227 17.06 17.95 2.31
C LEU A 227 16.95 19.17 3.22
N MET A 228 15.79 19.33 3.88
CA MET A 228 15.51 20.34 4.88
C MET A 228 15.05 19.66 6.18
N PRO A 229 15.97 19.00 6.91
CA PRO A 229 15.62 18.19 8.08
C PRO A 229 15.10 19.03 9.26
N SER A 230 15.34 20.35 9.24
CA SER A 230 14.82 21.33 10.20
C SER A 230 13.43 21.85 9.85
N ALA A 231 12.94 21.65 8.62
CA ALA A 231 11.67 22.20 8.21
C ALA A 231 10.52 21.59 9.02
N SER A 232 9.62 22.45 9.44
CA SER A 232 8.48 22.12 10.28
C SER A 232 7.26 22.85 9.75
N MET A 233 6.15 22.15 9.63
CA MET A 233 4.88 22.74 9.19
C MET A 233 4.18 23.57 10.27
N THR A 234 4.83 23.86 11.41
CA THR A 234 4.20 24.47 12.58
C THR A 234 5.07 25.52 13.29
N ASP A 235 6.21 25.90 12.73
CA ASP A 235 7.16 26.80 13.39
C ASP A 235 7.12 28.24 12.86
N GLY A 236 6.24 28.49 11.87
CA GLY A 236 6.07 29.75 11.19
C GLY A 236 7.31 30.19 10.41
N GLN A 237 8.17 29.26 9.98
CA GLN A 237 9.36 29.54 9.18
C GLN A 237 9.39 28.71 7.90
N LEU A 238 10.00 29.29 6.87
CA LEU A 238 10.36 28.63 5.63
C LEU A 238 11.82 28.22 5.68
N ASP A 239 12.15 27.01 5.26
CA ASP A 239 13.52 26.57 5.02
C ASP A 239 13.89 26.86 3.56
N VAL A 240 14.94 27.66 3.36
CA VAL A 240 15.47 28.05 2.06
C VAL A 240 16.75 27.28 1.82
N LEU A 241 16.75 26.42 0.80
CA LEU A 241 17.89 25.64 0.36
C LEU A 241 18.40 26.15 -0.98
N VAL A 242 19.59 26.73 -0.97
CA VAL A 242 20.31 27.14 -2.18
C VAL A 242 21.29 26.04 -2.58
N VAL A 243 21.13 25.51 -3.79
CA VAL A 243 21.99 24.46 -4.35
C VAL A 243 22.84 25.07 -5.47
N ALA A 244 24.16 25.11 -5.26
CA ALA A 244 25.11 25.78 -6.15
C ALA A 244 26.38 24.96 -6.47
N PRO A 245 26.28 23.69 -6.92
CA PRO A 245 27.45 22.93 -7.35
C PRO A 245 28.03 23.53 -8.64
N ARG A 246 29.37 23.63 -8.67
CA ARG A 246 30.13 24.18 -9.80
C ARG A 246 30.51 23.14 -10.85
N SER A 247 30.31 21.85 -10.58
CA SER A 247 30.73 20.74 -11.45
C SER A 247 29.90 19.47 -11.21
N VAL A 248 29.99 18.52 -12.14
CA VAL A 248 29.38 17.17 -12.01
C VAL A 248 29.90 16.44 -10.76
N ILE A 249 31.17 16.61 -10.41
CA ILE A 249 31.74 16.06 -9.16
C ILE A 249 31.08 16.70 -7.93
N GLY A 250 30.77 18.01 -7.99
CA GLY A 250 30.00 18.68 -6.95
C GLY A 250 28.60 18.07 -6.76
N TRP A 251 27.94 17.68 -7.84
CA TRP A 251 26.66 16.96 -7.79
C TRP A 251 26.78 15.56 -7.17
N LEU A 252 27.86 14.82 -7.46
CA LEU A 252 28.14 13.54 -6.79
C LEU A 252 28.37 13.73 -5.27
N GLY A 253 29.05 14.81 -4.88
CA GLY A 253 29.22 15.18 -3.47
C GLY A 253 27.88 15.47 -2.77
N VAL A 254 26.98 16.19 -3.43
CA VAL A 254 25.60 16.42 -2.93
C VAL A 254 24.86 15.11 -2.75
N ALA A 255 24.87 14.22 -3.75
CA ALA A 255 24.22 12.91 -3.67
C ALA A 255 24.77 12.07 -2.51
N ALA A 256 26.09 11.99 -2.35
CA ALA A 256 26.72 11.27 -1.25
C ALA A 256 26.40 11.89 0.13
N GLY A 257 26.32 13.21 0.25
CA GLY A 257 25.97 13.91 1.48
C GLY A 257 24.53 13.62 1.94
N VAL A 258 23.59 13.54 1.00
CA VAL A 258 22.19 13.17 1.26
C VAL A 258 22.08 11.72 1.73
N VAL A 259 22.79 10.79 1.09
CA VAL A 259 22.78 9.35 1.45
C VAL A 259 23.39 9.11 2.82
N THR A 260 24.57 9.67 3.06
CA THR A 260 25.34 9.43 4.28
C THR A 260 24.81 10.22 5.47
N ARG A 261 23.86 11.16 5.25
CA ARG A 261 23.36 12.12 6.25
C ARG A 261 24.46 12.92 6.95
N ARG A 262 25.68 12.95 6.39
CA ARG A 262 26.84 13.64 6.98
C ARG A 262 26.78 15.13 6.64
N ARG A 263 26.58 15.97 7.66
CA ARG A 263 26.49 17.45 7.55
C ARG A 263 27.74 18.11 6.96
N GLY A 264 28.90 17.45 7.01
CA GLY A 264 30.19 18.02 6.58
C GLY A 264 30.43 18.09 5.06
N ALA A 265 29.66 17.36 4.24
CA ALA A 265 29.82 17.30 2.77
C ALA A 265 29.02 18.40 2.01
N TRP A 266 28.40 19.33 2.73
CA TRP A 266 27.39 20.26 2.21
C TRP A 266 27.99 21.56 1.63
N THR A 267 29.24 21.56 1.16
CA THR A 267 29.89 22.79 0.68
C THR A 267 29.19 23.44 -0.53
N ALA A 268 28.38 22.66 -1.26
CA ALA A 268 27.57 23.12 -2.40
C ALA A 268 26.09 23.40 -2.05
N MET A 269 25.67 23.23 -0.78
CA MET A 269 24.30 23.42 -0.31
C MET A 269 24.29 24.40 0.87
N ARG A 270 23.45 25.44 0.80
CA ARG A 270 23.30 26.41 1.88
C ARG A 270 21.86 26.43 2.34
N THR A 271 21.64 26.22 3.63
CA THR A 271 20.31 26.30 4.25
C THR A 271 20.18 27.58 5.06
N ARG A 272 19.05 28.26 4.90
CA ARG A 272 18.63 29.44 5.67
C ARG A 272 17.19 29.25 6.12
N ARG A 273 16.77 30.00 7.13
CA ARG A 273 15.37 30.09 7.55
C ARG A 273 14.91 31.54 7.52
N ALA A 274 13.68 31.76 7.08
CA ALA A 274 13.06 33.08 6.98
C ALA A 274 11.53 32.95 7.03
N ARG A 275 10.81 34.02 7.38
CA ARG A 275 9.35 34.08 7.26
C ARG A 275 8.90 34.64 5.92
N HIS A 276 9.75 35.50 5.34
CA HIS A 276 9.51 36.17 4.07
C HIS A 276 10.76 36.11 3.21
N VAL A 277 10.61 35.70 1.96
CA VAL A 277 11.71 35.49 1.02
C VAL A 277 11.38 36.20 -0.28
N VAL A 278 12.28 37.06 -0.74
CA VAL A 278 12.18 37.68 -2.06
C VAL A 278 13.41 37.30 -2.88
N LEU A 279 13.17 36.76 -4.07
CA LEU A 279 14.19 36.39 -5.03
C LEU A 279 14.02 37.24 -6.29
N ASP A 280 14.95 38.15 -6.53
CA ASP A 280 15.06 38.87 -7.80
C ASP A 280 16.02 38.13 -8.73
N LEU A 281 15.54 37.72 -9.89
CA LEU A 281 16.23 36.84 -10.84
C LEU A 281 16.84 37.67 -11.98
N ASP A 282 18.01 37.27 -12.46
CA ASP A 282 18.70 37.95 -13.57
C ASP A 282 18.10 37.65 -14.95
N ARG A 283 17.25 36.62 -15.05
CA ARG A 283 16.57 36.18 -16.27
C ARG A 283 15.26 35.45 -15.94
N PRO A 284 14.31 35.34 -16.90
CA PRO A 284 13.14 34.51 -16.75
C PRO A 284 13.56 33.08 -16.37
N THR A 285 13.05 32.60 -15.24
CA THR A 285 13.45 31.30 -14.69
C THR A 285 12.21 30.53 -14.28
N ALA A 286 12.16 29.26 -14.68
CA ALA A 286 11.05 28.37 -14.36
C ALA A 286 10.84 28.20 -12.85
N VAL A 287 9.57 28.14 -12.45
CA VAL A 287 9.09 27.99 -11.07
C VAL A 287 8.11 26.82 -11.00
N HIS A 288 8.19 26.04 -9.92
CA HIS A 288 7.21 25.01 -9.60
C HIS A 288 6.69 25.13 -8.17
N VAL A 289 5.45 24.68 -7.96
CA VAL A 289 4.75 24.63 -6.67
C VAL A 289 4.25 23.21 -6.42
N ASP A 290 4.75 22.59 -5.36
CA ASP A 290 4.56 21.18 -4.99
C ASP A 290 4.85 20.17 -6.12
N GLY A 291 5.67 20.59 -7.07
CA GLY A 291 6.04 19.80 -8.25
C GLY A 291 5.27 20.15 -9.52
N ASP A 292 4.23 20.98 -9.44
CA ASP A 292 3.50 21.46 -10.60
C ASP A 292 4.19 22.72 -11.18
N PRO A 293 4.51 22.78 -12.48
CA PRO A 293 5.09 23.97 -13.10
C PRO A 293 4.05 25.10 -13.14
N VAL A 294 4.44 26.30 -12.68
CA VAL A 294 3.54 27.49 -12.64
C VAL A 294 3.94 28.59 -13.62
N GLY A 295 5.02 28.37 -14.38
CA GLY A 295 5.54 29.29 -15.40
C GLY A 295 6.96 29.77 -15.08
N GLU A 296 7.36 30.87 -15.71
CA GLU A 296 8.65 31.54 -15.46
C GLU A 296 8.45 32.85 -14.69
N ALA A 297 9.45 33.27 -13.93
CA ALA A 297 9.42 34.51 -13.18
C ALA A 297 10.72 35.31 -13.32
N MET A 298 10.61 36.64 -13.21
CA MET A 298 11.72 37.57 -12.96
C MET A 298 11.86 37.91 -11.48
N ARG A 299 10.77 37.81 -10.72
CA ARG A 299 10.75 38.01 -9.26
C ARG A 299 9.82 37.00 -8.62
N VAL A 300 10.25 36.45 -7.48
CA VAL A 300 9.46 35.51 -6.68
C VAL A 300 9.44 35.98 -5.24
N GLU A 301 8.26 36.25 -4.72
CA GLU A 301 8.01 36.61 -3.33
C GLU A 301 7.28 35.47 -2.62
N ILE A 302 7.76 35.08 -1.45
CA ILE A 302 7.31 33.89 -0.73
C ILE A 302 7.10 34.26 0.72
N GLY A 303 5.98 33.84 1.29
CA GLY A 303 5.70 33.98 2.71
C GLY A 303 5.04 32.75 3.29
N VAL A 304 4.87 32.77 4.61
CA VAL A 304 4.18 31.73 5.36
C VAL A 304 3.10 32.36 6.22
N THR A 305 1.94 31.72 6.26
CA THR A 305 0.83 32.01 7.17
C THR A 305 0.86 30.98 8.29
N PRO A 306 1.33 31.32 9.50
CA PRO A 306 1.41 30.36 10.59
C PRO A 306 0.03 29.91 11.06
N GLY A 307 -0.12 28.62 11.38
CA GLY A 307 -1.38 28.06 11.88
C GLY A 307 -2.57 28.26 10.93
N ALA A 308 -2.33 28.28 9.64
CA ALA A 308 -3.33 28.56 8.61
C ALA A 308 -4.49 27.55 8.59
N VAL A 309 -4.23 26.29 8.93
CA VAL A 309 -5.26 25.22 8.93
C VAL A 309 -5.02 24.22 10.06
N LEU A 310 -6.10 23.73 10.67
CA LEU A 310 -6.06 22.58 11.57
C LEU A 310 -6.04 21.30 10.75
N VAL A 311 -5.03 20.44 10.93
CA VAL A 311 -4.86 19.21 10.16
C VAL A 311 -4.96 17.98 11.07
N ARG A 312 -5.62 16.94 10.58
CA ARG A 312 -5.65 15.62 11.20
C ARG A 312 -4.41 14.84 10.81
N THR A 313 -3.70 14.37 11.82
CA THR A 313 -2.41 13.70 11.70
C THR A 313 -2.50 12.30 12.30
N GLY A 314 -1.67 11.38 11.81
CA GLY A 314 -1.44 10.13 12.52
C GLY A 314 -0.83 10.43 13.88
N SER A 315 -1.19 9.66 14.93
CA SER A 315 -0.65 9.87 16.28
C SER A 315 0.86 10.08 16.24
N ALA A 316 1.29 11.28 16.58
CA ALA A 316 2.68 11.67 16.66
C ALA A 316 3.32 11.22 17.99
N ALA A 317 3.01 10.01 18.43
CA ALA A 317 3.76 9.33 19.47
C ALA A 317 4.94 8.62 18.79
N SER A 318 6.07 9.35 18.80
CA SER A 318 7.41 9.01 18.33
C SER A 318 7.61 8.73 16.83
N ASP A 319 8.48 9.55 16.22
CA ASP A 319 9.28 9.21 15.01
C ASP A 319 10.13 7.92 15.21
N ASP A 320 10.06 7.29 16.39
CA ASP A 320 10.59 5.97 16.73
C ASP A 320 9.48 4.90 16.61
N PRO A 321 9.44 4.12 15.52
CA PRO A 321 8.52 3.00 15.36
C PRO A 321 8.60 1.98 16.50
N ALA A 322 9.77 1.79 17.12
CA ALA A 322 9.96 0.82 18.18
C ALA A 322 9.25 1.25 19.48
N ALA A 323 9.29 2.54 19.84
CA ALA A 323 8.53 3.06 20.96
C ALA A 323 7.01 2.96 20.74
N ARG A 324 6.54 3.13 19.50
CA ARG A 324 5.12 2.92 19.17
C ARG A 324 4.71 1.45 19.31
N VAL A 325 5.52 0.51 18.83
CA VAL A 325 5.27 -0.93 19.04
C VAL A 325 5.26 -1.23 20.54
N ARG A 326 6.24 -0.77 21.32
CA ARG A 326 6.26 -0.93 22.79
C ARG A 326 4.99 -0.43 23.47
N ALA A 327 4.52 0.76 23.09
CA ALA A 327 3.31 1.34 23.67
C ALA A 327 2.06 0.50 23.34
N LEU A 328 1.95 0.01 22.08
CA LEU A 328 0.85 -0.83 21.65
C LEU A 328 0.90 -2.22 22.31
N VAL A 329 2.09 -2.77 22.52
CA VAL A 329 2.31 -4.04 23.24
C VAL A 329 1.93 -3.91 24.72
N ALA A 330 2.29 -2.80 25.36
CA ALA A 330 1.99 -2.54 26.76
C ALA A 330 0.53 -2.12 27.04
N SER A 331 -0.30 -1.90 26.00
CA SER A 331 -1.69 -1.47 26.17
C SER A 331 -2.53 -2.58 26.82
N PRO A 332 -3.33 -2.27 27.86
CA PRO A 332 -4.23 -3.24 28.49
C PRO A 332 -5.45 -3.59 27.61
N ASP A 333 -5.77 -2.75 26.62
CA ASP A 333 -6.79 -3.00 25.61
C ASP A 333 -6.09 -3.04 24.22
N PRO A 334 -5.96 -4.23 23.59
CA PRO A 334 -5.12 -4.38 22.42
C PRO A 334 -5.81 -3.90 21.14
N ASP A 335 -5.41 -2.75 20.61
CA ASP A 335 -5.71 -2.33 19.23
C ASP A 335 -4.89 -3.17 18.24
N LEU A 336 -5.43 -4.32 17.84
CA LEU A 336 -4.75 -5.30 16.98
C LEU A 336 -4.38 -4.72 15.61
N PRO A 337 -5.26 -4.00 14.89
CA PRO A 337 -4.88 -3.36 13.62
C PRO A 337 -3.75 -2.35 13.78
N ALA A 338 -3.79 -1.49 14.81
CA ALA A 338 -2.73 -0.53 15.03
C ALA A 338 -1.40 -1.22 15.38
N ARG A 339 -1.44 -2.30 16.18
CA ARG A 339 -0.27 -3.12 16.54
C ARG A 339 0.33 -3.78 15.30
N ALA A 340 -0.47 -4.45 14.48
CA ALA A 340 -0.03 -5.13 13.25
C ALA A 340 0.58 -4.13 12.27
N GLY A 341 -0.10 -3.00 12.02
CA GLY A 341 0.41 -1.96 11.16
C GLY A 341 1.67 -1.29 11.71
N ALA A 342 1.80 -1.11 13.03
CA ALA A 342 3.01 -0.55 13.64
C ALA A 342 4.21 -1.50 13.49
N LEU A 343 4.01 -2.80 13.72
CA LEU A 343 5.04 -3.83 13.58
C LEU A 343 5.48 -3.98 12.12
N GLN A 344 4.52 -3.96 11.20
CA GLN A 344 4.82 -3.88 9.77
C GLN A 344 5.61 -2.60 9.45
N ARG A 345 5.32 -1.43 10.03
CA ARG A 345 6.01 -0.16 9.72
C ARG A 345 7.40 0.00 10.34
N SER A 346 7.81 -0.78 11.34
CA SER A 346 9.12 -0.65 12.02
C SER A 346 10.38 -1.02 11.19
N ARG A 347 10.20 -1.29 9.89
CA ARG A 347 11.10 -1.70 8.78
C ARG A 347 12.54 -1.16 8.65
N ARG A 348 13.07 -0.30 9.52
CA ARG A 348 14.39 0.32 9.31
C ARG A 348 15.54 -0.26 10.13
N MET A 349 15.35 -1.41 10.76
CA MET A 349 16.41 -2.05 11.55
C MET A 349 16.51 -3.52 11.14
N SER A 350 17.60 -3.88 10.44
CA SER A 350 18.00 -5.27 10.27
C SER A 350 18.68 -5.76 11.55
N SER A 351 18.47 -7.03 11.90
CA SER A 351 19.25 -7.84 12.85
C SER A 351 19.68 -7.18 14.18
N ASP A 352 18.88 -6.22 14.67
CA ASP A 352 19.05 -5.70 16.02
C ASP A 352 18.26 -6.59 16.97
N HIS A 353 18.95 -7.23 17.91
CA HIS A 353 18.35 -8.06 18.95
C HIS A 353 17.22 -7.34 19.72
N ALA A 354 17.29 -6.01 19.82
CA ALA A 354 16.22 -5.20 20.39
C ALA A 354 14.94 -5.17 19.54
N HIS A 355 15.05 -5.25 18.21
CA HIS A 355 13.90 -5.33 17.31
C HIS A 355 13.26 -6.72 17.34
N GLU A 356 14.08 -7.77 17.32
CA GLU A 356 13.63 -9.16 17.43
C GLU A 356 12.86 -9.39 18.74
N GLY A 357 13.36 -8.85 19.85
CA GLY A 357 12.66 -8.87 21.13
C GLY A 357 11.30 -8.17 21.08
N LEU A 358 11.17 -7.07 20.33
CA LEU A 358 9.88 -6.38 20.15
C LEU A 358 8.89 -7.18 19.31
N VAL A 359 9.38 -7.88 18.29
CA VAL A 359 8.54 -8.81 17.52
C VAL A 359 8.03 -9.88 18.46
N ARG A 360 8.91 -10.56 19.20
CA ARG A 360 8.52 -11.56 20.20
C ARG A 360 7.48 -11.04 21.17
N ASP A 361 7.73 -9.89 21.81
CA ASP A 361 6.83 -9.33 22.82
C ASP A 361 5.46 -8.97 22.24
N ALA A 362 5.38 -8.62 20.95
CA ALA A 362 4.11 -8.34 20.28
C ALA A 362 3.22 -9.59 20.15
N PHE A 363 3.81 -10.76 19.91
CA PHE A 363 3.12 -12.06 19.90
C PHE A 363 2.78 -12.53 21.32
N LEU A 364 3.78 -12.55 22.20
CA LEU A 364 3.65 -13.01 23.58
C LEU A 364 2.74 -12.12 24.43
N GLY A 365 2.39 -10.93 23.97
CA GLY A 365 1.42 -10.03 24.60
C GLY A 365 -0.05 -10.30 24.22
N LEU A 366 -0.34 -11.27 23.34
CA LEU A 366 -1.70 -11.63 22.91
C LEU A 366 -2.02 -13.08 23.27
N ARG A 367 -3.31 -13.39 23.38
CA ARG A 367 -3.82 -14.68 23.86
C ARG A 367 -5.08 -15.08 23.08
N GLY A 368 -5.31 -16.39 22.92
CA GLY A 368 -6.50 -16.95 22.29
C GLY A 368 -6.90 -16.27 20.96
N PRO A 369 -8.19 -15.92 20.76
CA PRO A 369 -8.67 -15.35 19.50
C PRO A 369 -8.00 -14.04 19.06
N ASP A 370 -7.53 -13.21 20.00
CA ASP A 370 -6.84 -11.96 19.67
C ASP A 370 -5.49 -12.21 18.98
N LEU A 371 -4.79 -13.29 19.39
CA LEU A 371 -3.56 -13.71 18.73
C LEU A 371 -3.86 -14.23 17.32
N THR A 372 -4.90 -15.05 17.15
CA THR A 372 -5.34 -15.54 15.83
C THR A 372 -5.67 -14.38 14.89
N ARG A 373 -6.50 -13.43 15.34
CA ARG A 373 -6.88 -12.24 14.55
C ARG A 373 -5.68 -11.36 14.21
N PHE A 374 -4.75 -11.19 15.15
CA PHE A 374 -3.51 -10.43 14.91
C PHE A 374 -2.64 -11.08 13.82
N LYS A 375 -2.52 -12.40 13.83
CA LYS A 375 -1.79 -13.15 12.79
C LYS A 375 -2.43 -12.99 11.41
N SER A 376 -3.75 -13.11 11.28
CA SER A 376 -4.46 -12.86 10.01
C SER A 376 -4.29 -11.40 9.53
N LEU A 377 -4.33 -10.42 10.45
CA LEU A 377 -4.06 -9.02 10.11
C LEU A 377 -2.65 -8.81 9.55
N LEU A 378 -1.63 -9.52 10.06
CA LEU A 378 -0.27 -9.47 9.52
C LEU A 378 -0.22 -10.04 8.09
N ASN A 379 -0.99 -11.09 7.78
CA ASN A 379 -1.08 -11.68 6.44
C ASN A 379 -1.88 -10.81 5.45
N SER A 380 -2.85 -10.01 5.92
CA SER A 380 -3.64 -9.09 5.08
C SER A 380 -2.87 -7.86 4.56
N GLY A 381 -1.59 -7.74 4.94
CA GLY A 381 -0.70 -6.64 4.58
C GLY A 381 -0.52 -6.46 3.06
N ARG A 382 -0.28 -5.21 2.62
CA ARG A 382 -0.21 -4.91 1.17
C ARG A 382 1.14 -5.27 0.50
N ASP A 383 2.14 -5.74 1.21
CA ASP A 383 3.48 -6.08 0.68
C ASP A 383 3.99 -7.44 1.19
N HIS A 384 5.19 -7.88 0.75
CA HIS A 384 5.80 -9.19 1.04
C HIS A 384 6.10 -9.47 2.52
N ARG A 385 5.62 -8.62 3.43
CA ARG A 385 5.97 -8.64 4.85
C ARG A 385 4.79 -9.18 5.63
N ASP A 386 4.48 -10.42 5.33
CA ASP A 386 3.49 -11.23 6.00
C ASP A 386 4.08 -11.88 7.27
N LEU A 387 3.26 -12.72 7.92
CA LEU A 387 3.61 -13.39 9.16
C LEU A 387 4.85 -14.27 9.02
N GLU A 388 5.01 -14.97 7.91
CA GLU A 388 6.15 -15.85 7.68
C GLU A 388 7.45 -15.04 7.64
N HIS A 389 7.51 -14.01 6.79
CA HIS A 389 8.69 -13.15 6.70
C HIS A 389 9.04 -12.53 8.06
N LEU A 390 8.04 -12.12 8.85
CA LEU A 390 8.28 -11.53 10.16
C LEU A 390 8.89 -12.53 11.17
N VAL A 391 8.47 -13.78 11.17
CA VAL A 391 8.93 -14.77 12.16
C VAL A 391 10.18 -15.52 11.68
N TYR A 392 10.31 -15.80 10.39
CA TYR A 392 11.41 -16.61 9.86
C TYR A 392 12.56 -15.77 9.27
N ASP A 393 12.28 -14.57 8.75
CA ASP A 393 13.30 -13.75 8.07
C ASP A 393 13.73 -12.50 8.87
N VAL A 394 12.87 -11.99 9.77
CA VAL A 394 13.22 -10.85 10.64
C VAL A 394 13.77 -11.29 12.00
N VAL A 395 13.29 -12.41 12.56
CA VAL A 395 13.78 -12.96 13.83
C VAL A 395 14.86 -13.99 13.55
N ASP A 396 16.12 -13.52 13.56
CA ASP A 396 17.30 -14.35 13.34
C ASP A 396 17.58 -15.24 14.57
N ASP A 397 17.34 -14.76 15.79
CA ASP A 397 17.57 -15.50 17.03
C ASP A 397 16.62 -16.70 17.17
N GLU A 398 17.20 -17.92 17.19
CA GLU A 398 16.45 -19.17 17.29
C GLU A 398 15.66 -19.29 18.60
N GLY A 399 16.15 -18.71 19.70
CA GLY A 399 15.47 -18.72 20.99
C GLY A 399 14.22 -17.85 20.97
N LEU A 400 14.33 -16.60 20.48
CA LEU A 400 13.19 -15.69 20.35
C LEU A 400 12.13 -16.22 19.39
N ARG A 401 12.55 -16.82 18.27
CA ARG A 401 11.63 -17.47 17.34
C ARG A 401 10.93 -18.67 17.98
N ARG A 402 11.65 -19.48 18.75
CA ARG A 402 11.05 -20.60 19.49
C ARG A 402 10.02 -20.11 20.51
N ASP A 403 10.32 -19.04 21.25
CA ASP A 403 9.36 -18.43 22.19
C ASP A 403 8.06 -18.05 21.47
N ILE A 404 8.14 -17.46 20.27
CA ILE A 404 6.97 -17.09 19.46
C ILE A 404 6.17 -18.33 19.05
N LEU A 405 6.84 -19.34 18.49
CA LEU A 405 6.18 -20.55 17.97
C LEU A 405 5.55 -21.40 19.09
N ASP A 406 6.25 -21.56 20.22
CA ASP A 406 5.73 -22.28 21.38
C ASP A 406 4.51 -21.55 21.97
N HIS A 407 4.56 -20.21 22.01
CA HIS A 407 3.44 -19.38 22.45
C HIS A 407 2.23 -19.55 21.52
N ILE A 408 2.42 -19.44 20.21
CA ILE A 408 1.38 -19.67 19.20
C ILE A 408 0.74 -21.05 19.36
N ALA A 409 1.56 -22.11 19.48
CA ALA A 409 1.07 -23.47 19.63
C ALA A 409 0.23 -23.64 20.91
N SER A 410 0.65 -23.02 22.02
CA SER A 410 -0.07 -23.09 23.29
C SER A 410 -1.43 -22.40 23.27
N GLU A 411 -1.53 -21.24 22.62
CA GLU A 411 -2.76 -20.45 22.55
C GLU A 411 -3.74 -21.00 21.51
N ALA A 412 -3.23 -21.51 20.40
CA ALA A 412 -4.04 -22.15 19.37
C ALA A 412 -4.83 -23.34 19.92
N ALA A 413 -4.27 -24.09 20.87
CA ALA A 413 -4.96 -25.19 21.54
C ALA A 413 -6.19 -24.75 22.38
N LEU A 414 -6.36 -23.44 22.61
CA LEU A 414 -7.46 -22.85 23.38
C LEU A 414 -8.56 -22.23 22.48
N VAL A 415 -8.37 -22.24 21.16
CA VAL A 415 -9.30 -21.62 20.20
C VAL A 415 -10.06 -22.71 19.46
N ASP A 416 -11.39 -22.71 19.57
CA ASP A 416 -12.29 -23.68 18.93
C ASP A 416 -12.85 -23.17 17.59
N VAL A 417 -12.09 -22.31 16.89
CA VAL A 417 -12.53 -21.65 15.65
C VAL A 417 -11.80 -22.27 14.46
N PRO A 418 -12.50 -23.01 13.58
CA PRO A 418 -11.91 -23.54 12.36
C PRO A 418 -11.84 -22.44 11.29
N ASP A 419 -10.79 -21.63 11.32
CA ASP A 419 -10.47 -20.74 10.19
C ASP A 419 -9.94 -21.57 9.00
N LEU A 420 -10.32 -21.20 7.78
CA LEU A 420 -9.91 -21.89 6.56
C LEU A 420 -8.89 -21.05 5.80
N HIS A 421 -7.72 -21.62 5.55
CA HIS A 421 -6.69 -21.01 4.71
C HIS A 421 -6.57 -21.74 3.37
N VAL A 422 -6.53 -20.98 2.28
CA VAL A 422 -6.35 -21.53 0.95
C VAL A 422 -4.88 -21.40 0.57
N LEU A 423 -4.18 -22.52 0.44
CA LEU A 423 -2.81 -22.61 -0.07
C LEU A 423 -2.85 -22.96 -1.56
N SER A 424 -2.35 -22.08 -2.42
CA SER A 424 -2.47 -22.25 -3.87
C SER A 424 -1.15 -22.12 -4.61
N ASP A 425 -0.85 -23.04 -5.52
CA ASP A 425 0.14 -22.76 -6.57
C ASP A 425 -0.37 -21.70 -7.56
N ILE A 426 0.52 -21.14 -8.38
CA ILE A 426 0.22 -20.03 -9.29
C ILE A 426 0.20 -20.51 -10.75
N ASP A 427 1.22 -21.23 -11.19
CA ASP A 427 1.42 -21.54 -12.61
C ASP A 427 0.54 -22.76 -12.97
N ASP A 428 -0.16 -22.75 -14.12
CA ASP A 428 -1.11 -23.80 -14.53
C ASP A 428 -2.26 -24.11 -13.52
N THR A 429 -2.34 -23.35 -12.44
CA THR A 429 -3.40 -23.41 -11.42
C THR A 429 -4.37 -22.22 -11.52
N LEU A 430 -3.86 -21.00 -11.72
CA LEU A 430 -4.68 -19.78 -11.92
C LEU A 430 -4.87 -19.41 -13.39
N ARG A 431 -3.82 -19.62 -14.19
CA ARG A 431 -3.80 -19.27 -15.61
C ARG A 431 -3.11 -20.38 -16.38
N CYS A 432 -3.56 -20.62 -17.59
CA CYS A 432 -2.90 -21.51 -18.54
C CYS A 432 -1.50 -20.94 -18.87
N ALA A 433 -0.45 -21.72 -18.62
CA ALA A 433 0.92 -21.29 -18.78
C ALA A 433 1.77 -22.29 -19.60
N LEU A 434 2.09 -23.46 -19.04
CA LEU A 434 3.12 -24.36 -19.57
C LEU A 434 2.56 -25.71 -20.00
N HIS A 435 1.73 -26.33 -19.16
CA HIS A 435 1.34 -27.73 -19.33
C HIS A 435 -0.03 -27.93 -19.97
N ASP A 436 -0.94 -26.97 -19.79
CA ASP A 436 -2.29 -27.06 -20.31
C ASP A 436 -2.39 -26.57 -21.77
N ASP A 437 -2.91 -27.40 -22.67
CA ASP A 437 -3.15 -27.05 -24.07
C ASP A 437 -4.64 -26.81 -24.38
N ARG A 438 -5.52 -27.01 -23.39
CA ARG A 438 -6.97 -26.84 -23.53
C ARG A 438 -7.39 -25.38 -23.65
N TYR A 439 -6.53 -24.46 -23.21
CA TYR A 439 -6.77 -23.01 -23.26
C TYR A 439 -5.62 -22.30 -23.96
N PRO A 440 -5.88 -21.16 -24.63
CA PRO A 440 -4.82 -20.27 -25.08
C PRO A 440 -3.90 -19.86 -23.92
N ARG A 441 -2.60 -19.68 -24.21
CA ARG A 441 -1.64 -19.29 -23.17
C ARG A 441 -1.95 -17.93 -22.59
N GLY A 442 -1.89 -17.82 -21.27
CA GLY A 442 -2.21 -16.60 -20.53
C GLY A 442 -3.70 -16.46 -20.18
N THR A 443 -4.57 -17.35 -20.67
CA THR A 443 -5.98 -17.39 -20.26
C THR A 443 -6.08 -17.69 -18.76
N VAL A 444 -6.77 -16.81 -18.03
CA VAL A 444 -7.21 -17.08 -16.65
C VAL A 444 -8.34 -18.10 -16.73
N TYR A 445 -8.25 -19.18 -15.98
CA TYR A 445 -9.22 -20.27 -16.09
C TYR A 445 -10.64 -19.78 -15.70
N PRO A 446 -11.67 -20.04 -16.52
CA PRO A 446 -13.02 -19.57 -16.23
C PRO A 446 -13.53 -20.01 -14.85
N GLY A 447 -13.98 -19.05 -14.06
CA GLY A 447 -14.49 -19.25 -12.70
C GLY A 447 -13.44 -19.37 -11.61
N VAL A 448 -12.14 -19.38 -11.95
CA VAL A 448 -11.07 -19.60 -10.96
C VAL A 448 -11.03 -18.51 -9.89
N VAL A 449 -11.12 -17.23 -10.28
CA VAL A 449 -11.13 -16.11 -9.33
C VAL A 449 -12.37 -16.17 -8.44
N ALA A 450 -13.51 -16.57 -8.98
CA ALA A 450 -14.74 -16.74 -8.22
C ALA A 450 -14.62 -17.92 -7.23
N LEU A 451 -13.95 -19.01 -7.60
CA LEU A 451 -13.68 -20.14 -6.70
C LEU A 451 -12.82 -19.69 -5.52
N TYR A 452 -11.73 -18.97 -5.77
CA TYR A 452 -10.90 -18.41 -4.70
C TYR A 452 -11.70 -17.50 -3.77
N ARG A 453 -12.52 -16.60 -4.30
CA ARG A 453 -13.40 -15.74 -3.49
C ARG A 453 -14.44 -16.55 -2.69
N ALA A 454 -14.97 -17.63 -3.25
CA ALA A 454 -15.97 -18.46 -2.59
C ALA A 454 -15.36 -19.29 -1.45
N LEU A 455 -14.13 -19.78 -1.61
CA LEU A 455 -13.37 -20.46 -0.56
C LEU A 455 -12.92 -19.49 0.53
N ASP A 456 -12.48 -18.30 0.14
CA ASP A 456 -12.04 -17.22 1.02
C ASP A 456 -13.18 -16.68 1.90
N ALA A 457 -14.39 -16.57 1.35
CA ALA A 457 -15.59 -16.26 2.12
C ALA A 457 -16.05 -17.43 3.02
N GLY A 458 -15.59 -18.66 2.74
CA GLY A 458 -15.96 -19.89 3.43
C GLY A 458 -17.46 -20.22 3.41
N HIS A 459 -17.86 -21.13 4.30
CA HIS A 459 -19.25 -21.48 4.58
C HIS A 459 -19.85 -20.67 5.75
N ALA A 460 -19.03 -19.88 6.46
CA ALA A 460 -19.39 -19.23 7.71
C ALA A 460 -20.10 -17.87 7.52
N ALA A 461 -20.98 -17.53 8.47
CA ALA A 461 -21.87 -16.38 8.47
C ALA A 461 -21.26 -15.07 9.04
N ASP A 462 -19.92 -14.94 9.05
CA ASP A 462 -19.24 -13.74 9.55
C ASP A 462 -18.76 -12.84 8.38
N PRO A 463 -19.47 -11.76 8.06
CA PRO A 463 -19.10 -10.83 6.99
C PRO A 463 -17.90 -9.92 7.33
N GLU A 464 -17.32 -9.98 8.54
CA GLU A 464 -16.18 -9.16 8.96
C GLU A 464 -14.84 -9.92 9.02
N ALA A 465 -14.83 -11.23 8.72
CA ALA A 465 -13.60 -12.00 8.63
C ALA A 465 -12.78 -11.55 7.40
N PRO A 466 -11.52 -11.09 7.57
CA PRO A 466 -10.66 -10.82 6.44
C PRO A 466 -10.34 -12.13 5.70
N GLY A 467 -10.42 -12.09 4.37
CA GLY A 467 -10.06 -13.22 3.53
C GLY A 467 -8.60 -13.67 3.71
N ASP A 468 -8.38 -14.96 3.96
CA ASP A 468 -7.09 -15.58 4.28
C ASP A 468 -6.61 -16.51 3.13
N LEU A 469 -6.59 -15.98 1.90
CA LEU A 469 -5.96 -16.61 0.73
C LEU A 469 -4.43 -16.48 0.78
N THR A 470 -3.69 -17.58 0.67
CA THR A 470 -2.22 -17.59 0.63
C THR A 470 -1.70 -18.37 -0.59
N PHE A 471 -0.96 -17.72 -1.47
CA PHE A 471 -0.30 -18.40 -2.58
C PHE A 471 1.03 -19.01 -2.13
N VAL A 472 1.29 -20.27 -2.47
CA VAL A 472 2.56 -20.96 -2.23
C VAL A 472 3.30 -21.02 -3.55
N THR A 473 4.47 -20.40 -3.63
CA THR A 473 5.29 -20.42 -4.85
C THR A 473 6.66 -21.04 -4.61
N ALA A 474 7.10 -21.85 -5.56
CA ALA A 474 8.48 -22.33 -5.61
C ALA A 474 9.45 -21.32 -6.25
N ARG A 475 8.96 -20.15 -6.68
CA ARG A 475 9.81 -19.14 -7.34
C ARG A 475 10.79 -18.55 -6.31
N PRO A 476 12.06 -18.35 -6.70
CA PRO A 476 13.10 -17.91 -5.78
C PRO A 476 12.83 -16.51 -5.23
N MET A 477 13.12 -16.33 -3.94
CA MET A 477 13.19 -15.01 -3.31
C MET A 477 14.19 -14.09 -4.04
N ASP A 478 13.73 -12.88 -4.36
CA ASP A 478 14.57 -11.76 -4.77
C ASP A 478 14.98 -10.99 -3.51
N PRO A 479 16.28 -10.71 -3.26
CA PRO A 479 16.77 -9.91 -2.13
C PRO A 479 16.11 -8.52 -1.98
N PHE A 480 15.48 -8.01 -3.05
CA PHE A 480 14.77 -6.72 -3.07
C PHE A 480 13.24 -6.86 -3.16
N GLY A 481 12.69 -8.09 -3.20
CA GLY A 481 11.25 -8.36 -3.22
C GLY A 481 10.50 -7.90 -4.48
N LEU A 482 11.20 -7.58 -5.58
CA LEU A 482 10.61 -6.99 -6.79
C LEU A 482 9.84 -8.03 -7.63
N ILE A 483 10.35 -9.26 -7.72
CA ILE A 483 9.70 -10.36 -8.47
C ILE A 483 8.39 -10.77 -7.78
N GLU A 484 8.43 -10.95 -6.46
CA GLU A 484 7.26 -11.28 -5.66
C GLU A 484 6.22 -10.15 -5.68
N GLN A 485 6.66 -8.89 -5.57
CA GLN A 485 5.78 -7.73 -5.69
C GLN A 485 5.14 -7.61 -7.08
N HIS A 486 5.85 -8.02 -8.15
CA HIS A 486 5.31 -8.10 -9.49
C HIS A 486 4.24 -9.18 -9.61
N THR A 487 4.48 -10.37 -9.04
CA THR A 487 3.50 -11.46 -8.98
C THR A 487 2.26 -11.04 -8.17
N ARG A 488 2.43 -10.49 -6.96
CA ARG A 488 1.31 -9.95 -6.14
C ARG A 488 0.54 -8.84 -6.85
N ARG A 489 1.21 -7.94 -7.59
CA ARG A 489 0.53 -6.90 -8.39
C ARG A 489 -0.30 -7.53 -9.51
N GLY A 490 0.26 -8.49 -10.24
CA GLY A 490 -0.47 -9.22 -11.28
C GLY A 490 -1.69 -9.97 -10.74
N LEU A 491 -1.58 -10.62 -9.58
CA LEU A 491 -2.69 -11.31 -8.91
C LEU A 491 -3.79 -10.34 -8.43
N ARG A 492 -3.42 -9.13 -7.99
CA ARG A 492 -4.40 -8.10 -7.59
C ARG A 492 -5.19 -7.54 -8.76
N ASP A 493 -4.55 -7.37 -9.90
CA ASP A 493 -5.22 -6.87 -11.11
C ASP A 493 -6.29 -7.87 -11.62
N LEU A 494 -6.23 -9.14 -11.19
CA LEU A 494 -7.26 -10.16 -11.42
C LEU A 494 -8.47 -10.07 -10.49
N GLY A 495 -8.46 -9.16 -9.51
CA GLY A 495 -9.54 -9.01 -8.53
C GLY A 495 -9.58 -10.11 -7.45
N LEU A 496 -8.48 -10.83 -7.21
CA LEU A 496 -8.40 -11.78 -6.10
C LEU A 496 -8.55 -11.09 -4.73
N PRO A 497 -9.03 -11.81 -3.70
CA PRO A 497 -9.02 -11.32 -2.30
C PRO A 497 -7.63 -10.84 -1.85
N PRO A 498 -7.53 -10.11 -0.72
CA PRO A 498 -6.24 -9.89 -0.05
C PRO A 498 -5.51 -11.23 0.12
N HIS A 499 -4.22 -11.27 -0.20
CA HIS A 499 -3.46 -12.52 -0.18
C HIS A 499 -2.00 -12.34 0.19
N ALA A 500 -1.45 -13.37 0.83
CA ALA A 500 -0.02 -13.55 1.07
C ALA A 500 0.61 -14.41 -0.04
N VAL A 501 1.94 -14.37 -0.17
CA VAL A 501 2.71 -15.21 -1.10
C VAL A 501 3.92 -15.76 -0.36
N LEU A 502 3.96 -17.08 -0.12
CA LEU A 502 5.08 -17.77 0.50
C LEU A 502 6.09 -18.13 -0.59
N SER A 503 7.27 -17.49 -0.56
CA SER A 503 8.34 -17.68 -1.56
C SER A 503 9.53 -18.45 -0.97
N GLY A 504 10.18 -19.30 -1.76
CA GLY A 504 11.25 -20.19 -1.28
C GLY A 504 12.63 -19.54 -1.14
N THR A 505 13.45 -20.05 -0.21
CA THR A 505 14.87 -19.70 -0.05
C THR A 505 15.76 -20.34 -1.12
N PHE A 506 16.81 -19.62 -1.51
CA PHE A 506 17.68 -19.89 -2.64
C PHE A 506 18.63 -21.09 -2.39
N GLU A 507 18.17 -22.33 -2.60
CA GLU A 507 19.09 -23.46 -2.77
C GLU A 507 18.45 -24.61 -3.57
N GLY A 508 18.71 -24.64 -4.89
CA GLY A 508 18.72 -25.89 -5.67
C GLY A 508 17.43 -26.39 -6.33
N LEU A 509 16.81 -25.63 -7.25
CA LEU A 509 15.75 -26.18 -8.12
C LEU A 509 16.35 -26.85 -9.37
N ARG A 510 16.39 -28.19 -9.38
CA ARG A 510 16.71 -29.00 -10.58
C ARG A 510 15.73 -30.16 -10.86
N SER A 511 14.76 -30.45 -9.99
CA SER A 511 13.77 -31.54 -10.15
C SER A 511 12.41 -31.25 -9.48
N HIS A 512 11.34 -31.95 -9.89
CA HIS A 512 10.00 -31.86 -9.28
C HIS A 512 10.01 -32.23 -7.78
N ASP A 513 10.82 -33.21 -7.37
CA ASP A 513 10.94 -33.61 -5.96
C ASP A 513 11.56 -32.52 -5.07
N ALA A 514 12.53 -31.76 -5.60
CA ALA A 514 13.13 -30.63 -4.89
C ALA A 514 12.11 -29.49 -4.73
N MET A 515 11.29 -29.25 -5.75
CA MET A 515 10.21 -28.26 -5.71
C MET A 515 9.11 -28.63 -4.70
N ALA A 516 8.74 -29.91 -4.66
CA ALA A 516 7.82 -30.43 -3.66
C ALA A 516 8.39 -30.35 -2.24
N GLY A 517 9.70 -30.49 -2.07
CA GLY A 517 10.39 -30.29 -0.79
C GLY A 517 10.25 -28.86 -0.26
N VAL A 518 10.50 -27.85 -1.10
CA VAL A 518 10.36 -26.43 -0.71
C VAL A 518 8.91 -26.08 -0.36
N LYS A 519 7.94 -26.52 -1.17
CA LYS A 519 6.50 -26.29 -0.87
C LYS A 519 6.07 -26.94 0.45
N LEU A 520 6.59 -28.13 0.76
CA LEU A 520 6.32 -28.79 2.03
C LEU A 520 6.95 -28.03 3.22
N GLU A 521 8.18 -27.55 3.08
CA GLU A 521 8.81 -26.74 4.13
C GLU A 521 7.98 -25.49 4.43
N ASN A 522 7.52 -24.78 3.39
CA ASN A 522 6.63 -23.63 3.53
C ASN A 522 5.31 -24.02 4.21
N PHE A 523 4.73 -25.18 3.88
CA PHE A 523 3.55 -25.70 4.57
C PHE A 523 3.81 -25.96 6.06
N VAL A 524 4.93 -26.60 6.41
CA VAL A 524 5.28 -26.89 7.81
C VAL A 524 5.48 -25.59 8.59
N ARG A 525 6.15 -24.60 8.01
CA ARG A 525 6.30 -23.25 8.60
C ARG A 525 4.95 -22.57 8.78
N PHE A 526 4.09 -22.61 7.75
CA PHE A 526 2.74 -22.08 7.82
C PHE A 526 1.92 -22.74 8.95
N ARG A 527 1.97 -24.07 9.07
CA ARG A 527 1.30 -24.82 10.15
C ARG A 527 1.83 -24.46 11.54
N ALA A 528 3.13 -24.18 11.67
CA ALA A 528 3.70 -23.71 12.93
C ALA A 528 3.20 -22.31 13.31
N LEU A 529 2.89 -21.46 12.32
CA LEU A 529 2.38 -20.10 12.52
C LEU A 529 0.86 -20.05 12.72
N MET A 530 0.12 -20.94 12.10
CA MET A 530 -1.35 -20.98 12.13
C MET A 530 -1.90 -22.36 12.54
N PRO A 531 -1.44 -22.97 13.65
CA PRO A 531 -1.80 -24.35 14.00
C PRO A 531 -3.30 -24.57 14.23
N GLU A 532 -4.05 -23.55 14.63
CA GLU A 532 -5.50 -23.60 14.84
C GLU A 532 -6.33 -23.68 13.56
N THR A 533 -5.72 -23.44 12.38
CA THR A 533 -6.47 -23.32 11.12
C THR A 533 -6.50 -24.60 10.29
N HIS A 534 -7.55 -24.73 9.51
CA HIS A 534 -7.67 -25.72 8.43
C HIS A 534 -7.09 -25.19 7.13
N VAL A 535 -6.72 -26.13 6.26
CA VAL A 535 -6.07 -25.83 4.98
C VAL A 535 -6.78 -26.50 3.83
N VAL A 536 -6.96 -25.75 2.74
CA VAL A 536 -7.24 -26.26 1.40
C VAL A 536 -6.00 -26.07 0.56
N PHE A 537 -5.54 -27.12 -0.11
CA PHE A 537 -4.46 -27.01 -1.09
C PHE A 537 -5.02 -27.05 -2.50
N ILE A 538 -4.59 -26.12 -3.36
CA ILE A 538 -4.93 -26.08 -4.78
C ILE A 538 -3.64 -26.05 -5.60
N GLY A 539 -3.49 -26.98 -6.53
CA GLY A 539 -2.33 -27.04 -7.42
C GLY A 539 -2.66 -27.69 -8.76
N ASP A 540 -1.64 -28.06 -9.53
CA ASP A 540 -1.80 -28.67 -10.86
C ASP A 540 -1.12 -30.04 -11.01
N SER A 541 -1.56 -30.83 -12.00
CA SER A 541 -1.03 -32.17 -12.24
C SER A 541 0.32 -32.20 -12.97
N GLY A 542 0.78 -31.07 -13.53
CA GLY A 542 2.00 -30.92 -14.33
C GLY A 542 3.25 -30.57 -13.52
N GLN A 543 3.11 -29.87 -12.38
CA GLN A 543 4.25 -29.33 -11.64
C GLN A 543 4.58 -30.06 -10.31
N GLY A 544 4.07 -31.28 -10.13
CA GLY A 544 4.38 -32.09 -8.94
C GLY A 544 3.54 -31.78 -7.70
N ASP A 545 2.47 -30.99 -7.84
CA ASP A 545 1.59 -30.64 -6.71
C ASP A 545 0.81 -31.82 -6.14
N ILE A 546 0.63 -32.89 -6.92
CA ILE A 546 0.11 -34.17 -6.42
C ILE A 546 0.98 -34.70 -5.27
N GLU A 547 2.31 -34.62 -5.41
CA GLU A 547 3.23 -35.07 -4.38
C GLU A 547 3.26 -34.10 -3.19
N VAL A 548 3.11 -32.79 -3.44
CA VAL A 548 2.95 -31.78 -2.38
C VAL A 548 1.72 -32.10 -1.53
N GLY A 549 0.56 -32.29 -2.17
CA GLY A 549 -0.69 -32.64 -1.51
C GLY A 549 -0.58 -33.94 -0.71
N ARG A 550 0.06 -34.98 -1.26
CA ARG A 550 0.31 -36.24 -0.55
C ARG A 550 1.15 -36.02 0.71
N ARG A 551 2.21 -35.21 0.62
CA ARG A 551 3.07 -34.89 1.77
C ARG A 551 2.37 -34.03 2.81
N MET A 552 1.53 -33.08 2.41
CA MET A 552 0.71 -32.27 3.32
C MET A 552 -0.26 -33.15 4.11
N LEU A 553 -0.99 -34.05 3.42
CA LEU A 553 -1.88 -35.03 4.04
C LEU A 553 -1.14 -35.98 4.98
N GLY A 554 0.10 -36.37 4.64
CA GLY A 554 0.95 -37.18 5.50
C GLY A 554 1.48 -36.45 6.73
N ALA A 555 1.69 -35.13 6.63
CA ALA A 555 2.21 -34.29 7.71
C ALA A 555 1.13 -33.88 8.72
N ASP A 556 -0.06 -33.48 8.27
CA ASP A 556 -1.17 -33.04 9.13
C ASP A 556 -2.53 -33.30 8.47
N ARG A 557 -3.00 -34.56 8.57
CA ARG A 557 -4.24 -35.00 7.91
C ARG A 557 -5.49 -34.32 8.46
N ASP A 558 -5.50 -33.95 9.73
CA ASP A 558 -6.67 -33.36 10.39
C ASP A 558 -6.82 -31.88 10.01
N ALA A 559 -5.71 -31.18 9.77
CA ALA A 559 -5.74 -29.80 9.30
C ALA A 559 -6.10 -29.67 7.81
N VAL A 560 -5.64 -30.59 6.94
CA VAL A 560 -5.86 -30.52 5.50
C VAL A 560 -7.25 -31.04 5.14
N ARG A 561 -8.18 -30.12 4.85
CA ARG A 561 -9.58 -30.44 4.56
C ARG A 561 -9.83 -30.90 3.14
N LEU A 562 -9.06 -30.38 2.18
CA LEU A 562 -9.21 -30.71 0.78
C LEU A 562 -7.90 -30.46 0.02
N VAL A 563 -7.54 -31.39 -0.86
CA VAL A 563 -6.49 -31.20 -1.85
C VAL A 563 -7.14 -31.25 -3.23
N LEU A 564 -7.17 -30.12 -3.93
CA LEU A 564 -7.66 -29.97 -5.29
C LEU A 564 -6.49 -29.88 -6.26
N ILE A 565 -6.47 -30.75 -7.26
CA ILE A 565 -5.48 -30.75 -8.33
C ILE A 565 -6.18 -30.49 -9.66
N HIS A 566 -5.86 -29.38 -10.30
CA HIS A 566 -6.30 -29.08 -11.64
C HIS A 566 -5.55 -29.97 -12.64
N ASP A 567 -6.29 -30.78 -13.40
CA ASP A 567 -5.72 -31.69 -14.37
C ASP A 567 -5.36 -30.97 -15.66
N VAL A 568 -4.08 -30.66 -15.80
CA VAL A 568 -3.49 -30.00 -16.97
C VAL A 568 -2.72 -30.96 -17.88
N VAL A 569 -2.64 -32.26 -17.52
CA VAL A 569 -1.89 -33.28 -18.29
C VAL A 569 -2.74 -34.48 -18.71
N ALA A 570 -4.05 -34.44 -18.45
CA ALA A 570 -5.03 -35.48 -18.75
C ALA A 570 -4.69 -36.84 -18.11
N LEU A 571 -4.78 -36.91 -16.79
CA LEU A 571 -4.55 -38.14 -16.04
C LEU A 571 -5.62 -39.21 -16.37
N PRO A 572 -5.23 -40.49 -16.54
CA PRO A 572 -6.19 -41.58 -16.73
C PRO A 572 -7.12 -41.75 -15.51
N ASP A 573 -8.37 -42.14 -15.75
CA ASP A 573 -9.40 -42.32 -14.69
C ASP A 573 -8.95 -43.25 -13.55
N GLU A 574 -8.25 -44.35 -13.87
CA GLU A 574 -7.69 -45.27 -12.86
C GLU A 574 -6.74 -44.55 -11.88
N LYS A 575 -5.93 -43.63 -12.39
CA LYS A 575 -5.01 -42.83 -11.56
C LYS A 575 -5.75 -41.77 -10.76
N ARG A 576 -6.80 -41.16 -11.33
CA ARG A 576 -7.65 -40.19 -10.62
C ARG A 576 -8.36 -40.86 -9.44
N GLU A 577 -8.88 -42.07 -9.64
CA GLU A 577 -9.54 -42.85 -8.59
C GLU A 577 -8.56 -43.27 -7.49
N ALA A 578 -7.36 -43.71 -7.86
CA ALA A 578 -6.30 -44.02 -6.90
C ALA A 578 -5.95 -42.78 -6.04
N LEU A 579 -5.76 -41.62 -6.65
CA LEU A 579 -5.50 -40.35 -5.94
C LEU A 579 -6.66 -39.94 -5.04
N ARG A 580 -7.91 -40.14 -5.48
CA ARG A 580 -9.10 -39.86 -4.67
C ARG A 580 -9.13 -40.70 -3.40
N SER A 581 -8.70 -41.96 -3.46
CA SER A 581 -8.58 -42.83 -2.28
C SER A 581 -7.50 -42.37 -1.29
N GLU A 582 -6.51 -41.60 -1.77
CA GLU A 582 -5.48 -40.96 -0.95
C GLU A 582 -5.93 -39.62 -0.35
N GLY A 583 -7.11 -39.11 -0.73
CA GLY A 583 -7.62 -37.79 -0.32
C GLY A 583 -7.26 -36.65 -1.26
N ILE A 584 -6.78 -36.95 -2.47
CA ILE A 584 -6.40 -35.98 -3.50
C ILE A 584 -7.46 -35.98 -4.60
N VAL A 585 -8.15 -34.86 -4.77
CA VAL A 585 -9.25 -34.72 -5.72
C VAL A 585 -8.75 -34.04 -6.99
N VAL A 586 -8.79 -34.75 -8.11
CA VAL A 586 -8.37 -34.24 -9.41
C VAL A 586 -9.58 -33.71 -10.18
N VAL A 587 -9.54 -32.46 -10.63
CA VAL A 587 -10.66 -31.78 -11.33
C VAL A 587 -10.23 -31.23 -12.68
N ASP A 588 -11.14 -31.19 -13.64
CA ASP A 588 -10.85 -30.70 -14.99
C ASP A 588 -11.00 -29.17 -15.11
N THR A 589 -11.82 -28.56 -14.26
CA THR A 589 -12.16 -27.13 -14.32
C THR A 589 -12.33 -26.53 -12.93
N PRO A 590 -12.23 -25.18 -12.78
CA PRO A 590 -12.55 -24.51 -11.52
C PRO A 590 -13.99 -24.71 -11.06
N ALA A 591 -14.96 -24.86 -11.99
CA ALA A 591 -16.34 -25.18 -11.64
C ALA A 591 -16.47 -26.57 -11.01
N GLY A 592 -15.75 -27.57 -11.54
CA GLY A 592 -15.63 -28.89 -10.91
C GLY A 592 -14.97 -28.83 -9.53
N GLY A 593 -13.93 -28.01 -9.38
CA GLY A 593 -13.32 -27.73 -8.07
C GLY A 593 -14.28 -27.12 -7.06
N ALA A 594 -15.12 -26.18 -7.49
CA ALA A 594 -16.15 -25.58 -6.65
C ALA A 594 -17.22 -26.59 -6.20
N LEU A 595 -17.60 -27.52 -7.08
CA LEU A 595 -18.54 -28.59 -6.76
C LEU A 595 -17.98 -29.52 -5.67
N GLU A 596 -16.71 -29.92 -5.79
CA GLU A 596 -16.04 -30.75 -4.78
C GLU A 596 -15.92 -30.00 -3.45
N ALA A 597 -15.53 -28.72 -3.47
CA ALA A 597 -15.47 -27.88 -2.28
C ALA A 597 -16.85 -27.66 -1.62
N TYR A 598 -17.91 -27.55 -2.41
CA TYR A 598 -19.29 -27.49 -1.92
C TYR A 598 -19.70 -28.82 -1.25
N ALA A 599 -19.35 -29.97 -1.86
CA ALA A 599 -19.70 -31.29 -1.33
C ALA A 599 -19.08 -31.56 0.05
N VAL A 600 -17.90 -30.99 0.35
CA VAL A 600 -17.26 -31.07 1.67
C VAL A 600 -17.59 -29.90 2.60
N GLY A 601 -18.52 -29.03 2.22
CA GLY A 601 -19.01 -27.93 3.05
C GLY A 601 -18.06 -26.73 3.18
N LEU A 602 -17.09 -26.57 2.29
CA LEU A 602 -16.13 -25.46 2.29
C LEU A 602 -16.64 -24.24 1.50
N VAL A 603 -17.50 -24.48 0.51
CA VAL A 603 -18.15 -23.43 -0.30
C VAL A 603 -19.65 -23.44 -0.02
N SER A 604 -20.26 -22.25 0.09
CA SER A 604 -21.71 -22.10 0.22
C SER A 604 -22.44 -22.32 -1.11
N ALA A 605 -23.74 -22.58 -1.06
CA ALA A 605 -24.57 -22.69 -2.27
C ALA A 605 -24.50 -21.42 -3.15
N SER A 606 -24.55 -20.24 -2.53
CA SER A 606 -24.38 -18.96 -3.23
C SER A 606 -22.97 -18.77 -3.81
N GLY A 607 -21.95 -19.30 -3.12
CA GLY A 607 -20.58 -19.34 -3.61
C GLY A 607 -20.50 -20.18 -4.89
N LEU A 608 -21.05 -21.41 -4.87
CA LEU A 608 -21.11 -22.29 -6.04
C LEU A 608 -21.82 -21.63 -7.23
N THR A 609 -22.98 -21.01 -7.00
CA THR A 609 -23.70 -20.26 -8.04
C THR A 609 -22.86 -19.12 -8.61
N SER A 610 -22.11 -18.42 -7.77
CA SER A 610 -21.22 -17.32 -8.21
C SER A 610 -20.08 -17.83 -9.09
N VAL A 611 -19.50 -19.00 -8.76
CA VAL A 611 -18.47 -19.64 -9.60
C VAL A 611 -19.04 -20.04 -10.96
N VAL A 612 -20.20 -20.71 -10.98
CA VAL A 612 -20.87 -21.15 -12.22
C VAL A 612 -21.14 -19.95 -13.12
N ALA A 613 -21.75 -18.88 -12.59
CA ALA A 613 -22.07 -17.70 -13.35
C ALA A 613 -20.82 -16.95 -13.85
N ALA A 614 -19.73 -16.94 -13.09
CA ALA A 614 -18.46 -16.36 -13.52
C ALA A 614 -17.82 -17.18 -14.66
N ALA A 615 -17.76 -18.50 -14.50
CA ALA A 615 -17.21 -19.40 -15.50
C ALA A 615 -17.95 -19.30 -16.85
N GLU A 616 -19.27 -19.19 -16.85
CA GLU A 616 -20.08 -18.99 -18.07
C GLU A 616 -19.71 -17.69 -18.79
N ARG A 617 -19.71 -16.56 -18.06
CA ARG A 617 -19.37 -15.25 -18.65
C ARG A 617 -17.94 -15.22 -19.18
N GLU A 618 -17.00 -15.77 -18.41
CA GLU A 618 -15.58 -15.75 -18.75
C GLU A 618 -15.27 -16.69 -19.93
N LEU A 619 -15.98 -17.80 -20.06
CA LEU A 619 -15.86 -18.71 -21.21
C LEU A 619 -16.21 -18.02 -22.53
N GLU A 620 -17.20 -17.12 -22.53
CA GLU A 620 -17.61 -16.35 -23.72
C GLU A 620 -16.55 -15.34 -24.18
N LEU A 621 -15.66 -14.91 -23.26
CA LEU A 621 -14.63 -13.91 -23.52
C LEU A 621 -13.32 -14.51 -24.07
N ILE A 622 -13.20 -15.83 -24.14
CA ILE A 622 -11.97 -16.49 -24.60
C ILE A 622 -11.85 -16.38 -26.12
N GLU A 623 -10.74 -15.79 -26.57
CA GLU A 623 -10.28 -15.85 -27.95
C GLU A 623 -9.48 -17.14 -28.18
N TRP A 624 -10.07 -18.12 -28.87
CA TRP A 624 -9.50 -19.46 -29.03
C TRP A 624 -8.46 -19.54 -30.15
N ASP A 625 -7.43 -20.38 -29.97
CA ASP A 625 -6.41 -20.63 -31.00
C ASP A 625 -6.98 -21.45 -32.17
N SER A 626 -7.99 -22.30 -31.91
CA SER A 626 -8.68 -23.08 -32.95
C SER A 626 -10.13 -23.44 -32.56
N PRO A 627 -11.02 -23.69 -33.55
CA PRO A 627 -12.38 -24.18 -33.30
C PRO A 627 -12.43 -25.53 -32.57
N GLU A 628 -11.45 -26.41 -32.83
CA GLU A 628 -11.35 -27.72 -32.19
C GLU A 628 -11.03 -27.60 -30.70
N GLN A 629 -10.08 -26.72 -30.34
CA GLN A 629 -9.77 -26.38 -28.96
C GLN A 629 -11.00 -25.81 -28.26
N ALA A 630 -11.69 -24.85 -28.89
CA ALA A 630 -12.91 -24.26 -28.35
C ALA A 630 -14.00 -25.32 -28.06
N LYS A 631 -14.21 -26.25 -29.00
CA LYS A 631 -15.24 -27.29 -28.86
C LYS A 631 -14.92 -28.27 -27.73
N ALA A 632 -13.68 -28.76 -27.65
CA ALA A 632 -13.27 -29.72 -26.63
C ALA A 632 -13.37 -29.14 -25.21
N THR A 633 -12.88 -27.91 -25.03
CA THR A 633 -12.84 -27.25 -23.72
C THR A 633 -14.23 -26.80 -23.26
N ARG A 634 -15.09 -26.33 -24.18
CA ARG A 634 -16.50 -26.03 -23.85
C ARG A 634 -17.25 -27.25 -23.37
N ALA A 635 -17.08 -28.41 -24.01
CA ALA A 635 -17.77 -29.63 -23.59
C ALA A 635 -17.37 -30.07 -22.17
N LEU A 636 -16.10 -29.91 -21.80
CA LEU A 636 -15.61 -30.18 -20.44
C LEU A 636 -16.23 -29.22 -19.42
N LEU A 637 -16.23 -27.91 -19.71
CA LEU A 637 -16.79 -26.92 -18.80
C LEU A 637 -18.31 -27.07 -18.67
N GLU A 638 -19.04 -27.30 -19.77
CA GLU A 638 -20.49 -27.51 -19.75
C GLU A 638 -20.90 -28.72 -18.90
N ARG A 639 -20.13 -29.82 -18.96
CA ARG A 639 -20.34 -30.99 -18.09
C ARG A 639 -20.28 -30.60 -16.61
N ASP A 640 -19.25 -29.85 -16.21
CA ASP A 640 -19.04 -29.47 -14.81
C ASP A 640 -20.03 -28.40 -14.34
N LEU A 641 -20.40 -27.46 -15.22
CA LEU A 641 -21.42 -26.45 -14.95
C LEU A 641 -22.79 -27.11 -14.72
N GLU A 642 -23.16 -28.11 -15.53
CA GLU A 642 -24.43 -28.82 -15.37
C GLU A 642 -24.48 -29.65 -14.08
N ALA A 643 -23.36 -30.30 -13.73
CA ALA A 643 -23.23 -31.00 -12.45
C ALA A 643 -23.36 -30.03 -11.26
N ALA A 644 -22.73 -28.86 -11.34
CA ALA A 644 -22.80 -27.83 -10.31
C ALA A 644 -24.21 -27.24 -10.15
N ARG A 645 -24.94 -27.02 -11.25
CA ARG A 645 -26.36 -26.58 -11.21
C ARG A 645 -27.26 -27.63 -10.58
N THR A 646 -27.03 -28.91 -10.90
CA THR A 646 -27.83 -30.02 -10.35
C THR A 646 -27.62 -30.17 -8.86
N ALA A 647 -26.40 -29.97 -8.35
CA ALA A 647 -26.10 -30.04 -6.92
C ALA A 647 -26.71 -28.90 -6.09
N HIS A 648 -27.14 -27.81 -6.75
CA HIS A 648 -27.79 -26.66 -6.11
C HIS A 648 -29.32 -26.79 -6.01
N ASN A 649 -29.96 -27.45 -7.00
CA ASN A 649 -31.40 -27.68 -7.04
C ASN A 649 -31.81 -28.84 -6.13
#